data_AF-A0A7S4WG55-F1
#
_entry.id   AF-A0A7S4WG55-F1
#
_cell.length_a   1.000
_cell.length_b   1.000
_cell.length_c   1.000
_cell.angle_alpha   90.00
_cell.angle_beta   90.00
_cell.angle_gamma   90.00
#
_symmetry.space_group_name_H-M   'P 1'
#
loop_
_entity.id
_entity.type
_entity.pdbx_description
1 polymer ?
#
loop_
_entity_poly.entity_id
_entity_poly.type
_entity_poly.pdbx_seq_one_letter_code
_entity_poly.pdbx_strand_id
1 'polypeptide(L)'
;PPPPPPPPELSVDLTATDYHMRLRMLPDDKLEVEITGPDSAKYVSVGFGPSSTSMAGADYIVVELSADGTSCSTGDFFGAVHGLPPTSDGGAASFDSSTCEVSNGRLRAVVVRPMQATDDKDVTIDMNQQNFIYAASTMAWPAYHMMTRGGGTLDLSSATAPPTTTAAPVATVAPTISSTPAPASTAAPAPPPGPPPTPAPPTELSVNFPAIDFKMSWQMLTGQVELTLSGPASVRWVSVGFGPSSTSMAGADYIVVESDGSSCTLGDYFGEVHAQAPVRDSGNPSFESATCELSNGRLTAVVVRPLAASDGQDVTIDVNEQAFLYASSSSDWPAYHASARGGGTVSFATGASTETGSTSGDRLRKVWLLHGISMMILFGLGYPTAIISVLFFRNTVVGFQLHKTIGQFGVGAIIVTVLSMAFTASSERTAHGYMGILTVVAALVLATVGSSMGAFTNKIRPILAILHKSLGYTVMLTTPITMWAGFVLLRPFESEALLSSPALWYMPVMVVGAMSIAERLIRRFHFREIYWETFQEMVKSGRKLMIVHGSVIDIAVWGLNHPGGPELLEPFKGRDATAVFDGLDGYTDTVGFQRHYSHTNFAKGMLKSMRIGTLVQKSKDEALASIRVSTGRDFEMRLKSKTQLLDGGPNKAHYDGPLAGNSRHQVLKFVFLSNSPLFFGHSVRFIHPATGLERDYSPTYAEIQNNCLHLYFSIKIYPNGAMTQWLATLNPGDLVLVRENRCANLWSPEKHACWQRLLMLCAGTGITPMLRLMEHHATNSNVPDLKGMQLVLIWWIPRLYDAFIKENEFLDFAEKLGGRLRVRICFTQETEETIEGSEWSNSHLVEACAGRQISETFVWANSELGNLSASQDQNESRGLVCGPPSFVANMPKYVRRYVLALSDRMIVL
;
A
#
# COMPACT_ATOMS: atom_id res chain seq x y z
N PRO A 1 -5.47 70.39 46.90
CA PRO A 1 -4.91 69.53 45.82
C PRO A 1 -6.02 69.15 44.84
N PRO A 2 -5.80 69.21 43.51
CA PRO A 2 -6.64 68.46 42.58
C PRO A 2 -6.53 66.96 42.90
N PRO A 3 -7.54 66.13 42.57
CA PRO A 3 -7.38 64.69 42.61
C PRO A 3 -6.21 64.28 41.68
N PRO A 4 -5.49 63.17 41.99
CA PRO A 4 -4.53 62.64 41.04
C PRO A 4 -5.22 62.35 39.70
N PRO A 5 -4.53 62.50 38.55
CA PRO A 5 -5.11 62.16 37.26
C PRO A 5 -5.56 60.70 37.28
N PRO A 6 -6.69 60.37 36.62
CA PRO A 6 -7.08 58.97 36.46
C PRO A 6 -5.92 58.23 35.76
N PRO A 7 -5.57 57.03 36.22
CA PRO A 7 -4.47 56.29 35.61
C PRO A 7 -4.80 55.86 34.18
N PRO A 8 -3.78 55.47 33.39
CA PRO A 8 -3.95 54.86 32.07
C PRO A 8 -5.04 53.80 32.04
N GLU A 9 -6.03 53.98 31.17
CA GLU A 9 -7.15 53.07 30.96
C GLU A 9 -7.29 52.75 29.46
N LEU A 10 -7.38 51.46 29.14
CA LEU A 10 -7.64 50.94 27.80
C LEU A 10 -8.89 50.07 27.85
N SER A 11 -9.92 50.40 27.06
CA SER A 11 -11.13 49.60 26.94
C SER A 11 -11.13 48.83 25.62
N VAL A 12 -11.53 47.56 25.67
CA VAL A 12 -11.46 46.60 24.57
C VAL A 12 -12.78 45.82 24.51
N ASP A 13 -13.54 46.04 23.44
CA ASP A 13 -14.74 45.24 23.17
C ASP A 13 -14.30 43.84 22.70
N LEU A 14 -14.81 42.80 23.36
CA LEU A 14 -14.45 41.42 23.04
C LEU A 14 -15.32 40.92 21.87
N THR A 15 -15.12 41.52 20.70
CA THR A 15 -15.93 41.51 19.45
C THR A 15 -16.62 40.21 19.00
N ALA A 16 -16.24 39.04 19.49
CA ALA A 16 -16.94 37.77 19.28
C ALA A 16 -17.98 37.45 20.39
N THR A 17 -18.20 38.35 21.33
CA THR A 17 -18.99 38.16 22.55
C THR A 17 -19.56 39.50 23.07
N ASP A 18 -20.64 39.46 23.85
CA ASP A 18 -21.24 40.65 24.50
C ASP A 18 -20.47 41.15 25.75
N TYR A 19 -19.16 40.83 25.84
CA TYR A 19 -18.32 41.20 26.97
C TYR A 19 -17.34 42.32 26.58
N HIS A 20 -17.03 43.16 27.56
CA HIS A 20 -16.06 44.26 27.46
C HIS A 20 -14.96 44.01 28.49
N MET A 21 -13.72 44.14 28.04
CA MET A 21 -12.53 44.09 28.90
C MET A 21 -11.98 45.50 29.05
N ARG A 22 -11.88 45.99 30.29
CA ARG A 22 -11.16 47.20 30.65
C ARG A 22 -9.84 46.81 31.30
N LEU A 23 -8.77 47.46 30.87
CA LEU A 23 -7.42 47.31 31.39
C LEU A 23 -6.98 48.64 31.99
N ARG A 24 -6.55 48.61 33.25
CA ARG A 24 -6.14 49.81 33.98
C ARG A 24 -4.81 49.59 34.66
N MET A 25 -3.86 50.49 34.41
CA MET A 25 -2.55 50.46 35.05
C MET A 25 -2.68 50.96 36.49
N LEU A 26 -2.20 50.17 37.44
CA LEU A 26 -2.12 50.56 38.85
C LEU A 26 -0.66 50.91 39.21
N PRO A 27 -0.43 51.65 40.33
CA PRO A 27 0.90 51.78 40.90
C PRO A 27 1.54 50.42 41.22
N ASP A 28 2.87 50.42 41.35
CA ASP A 28 3.69 49.25 41.72
C ASP A 28 3.69 48.09 40.69
N ASP A 29 3.70 48.43 39.40
CA ASP A 29 3.75 47.50 38.25
C ASP A 29 2.64 46.43 38.26
N LYS A 30 1.40 46.88 38.49
CA LYS A 30 0.20 46.04 38.51
C LYS A 30 -0.81 46.43 37.43
N LEU A 31 -1.53 45.44 36.92
CA LEU A 31 -2.58 45.56 35.92
C LEU A 31 -3.92 45.11 36.53
N GLU A 32 -4.91 46.01 36.51
CA GLU A 32 -6.31 45.70 36.81
C GLU A 32 -7.02 45.32 35.51
N VAL A 33 -7.60 44.12 35.49
CA VAL A 33 -8.39 43.54 34.39
C VAL A 33 -9.84 43.44 34.85
N GLU A 34 -10.69 44.32 34.34
CA GLU A 34 -12.13 44.31 34.57
C GLU A 34 -12.85 43.68 33.35
N ILE A 35 -13.61 42.62 33.58
CA ILE A 35 -14.44 41.94 32.57
C ILE A 35 -15.91 42.18 32.93
N THR A 36 -16.68 42.75 31.99
CA THR A 36 -18.12 43.02 32.19
C THR A 36 -18.94 42.54 31.00
N GLY A 37 -20.15 42.05 31.24
CA GLY A 37 -21.06 41.58 30.16
C GLY A 37 -22.36 41.00 30.72
N PRO A 38 -23.15 40.26 29.93
CA PRO A 38 -24.33 39.56 30.44
C PRO A 38 -23.96 38.45 31.43
N ASP A 39 -24.94 37.88 32.12
CA ASP A 39 -24.79 36.66 32.95
C ASP A 39 -25.13 35.36 32.20
N SER A 40 -25.34 35.45 30.89
CA SER A 40 -25.77 34.34 30.03
C SER A 40 -24.69 33.28 29.79
N ALA A 41 -23.41 33.61 29.94
CA ALA A 41 -22.32 32.64 29.83
C ALA A 41 -22.09 31.92 31.17
N LYS A 42 -21.81 30.63 31.12
CA LYS A 42 -21.34 29.83 32.26
C LYS A 42 -19.85 29.99 32.56
N TYR A 43 -19.06 30.50 31.61
CA TYR A 43 -17.77 31.10 31.92
C TYR A 43 -17.37 32.15 30.88
N VAL A 44 -16.42 33.00 31.27
CA VAL A 44 -15.64 33.91 30.42
C VAL A 44 -14.17 33.73 30.76
N SER A 45 -13.27 33.77 29.80
CA SER A 45 -11.83 33.77 30.05
C SER A 45 -11.09 34.79 29.20
N VAL A 46 -10.00 35.31 29.75
CA VAL A 46 -9.03 36.18 29.08
C VAL A 46 -7.66 35.63 29.40
N GLY A 47 -6.85 35.39 28.37
CA GLY A 47 -5.46 34.95 28.53
C GLY A 47 -4.47 35.87 27.83
N PHE A 48 -3.33 36.09 28.46
CA PHE A 48 -2.20 36.85 27.94
C PHE A 48 -1.08 35.88 27.58
N GLY A 49 -0.42 36.07 26.43
CA GLY A 49 0.57 35.11 25.96
C GLY A 49 1.37 35.60 24.75
N PRO A 50 2.20 34.73 24.15
CA PRO A 50 3.04 35.08 23.00
C PRO A 50 2.24 35.23 21.70
N SER A 51 0.98 34.81 21.64
CA SER A 51 0.17 34.79 20.41
C SER A 51 -1.30 35.14 20.66
N SER A 52 -1.88 35.93 19.76
CA SER A 52 -3.29 36.28 19.72
C SER A 52 -4.18 35.22 19.04
N THR A 53 -3.59 34.07 18.68
CA THR A 53 -4.28 32.98 17.95
C THR A 53 -4.01 31.58 18.52
N SER A 54 -3.17 31.47 19.55
CA SER A 54 -2.73 30.19 20.12
C SER A 54 -2.81 30.20 21.63
N MET A 55 -3.42 29.16 22.19
CA MET A 55 -3.49 28.92 23.64
C MET A 55 -2.14 28.50 24.24
N ALA A 56 -1.18 28.05 23.41
CA ALA A 56 0.12 27.60 23.87
C ALA A 56 0.97 28.75 24.44
N GLY A 57 1.38 28.62 25.71
CA GLY A 57 2.16 29.63 26.44
C GLY A 57 1.34 30.81 26.91
N ALA A 58 0.01 30.69 26.98
CA ALA A 58 -0.86 31.75 27.52
C ALA A 58 -1.31 31.44 28.97
N ASP A 59 -1.31 32.48 29.77
CA ASP A 59 -1.71 32.56 31.19
C ASP A 59 -3.12 33.16 31.22
N TYR A 60 -4.08 32.47 31.84
CA TYR A 60 -5.52 32.71 31.72
C TYR A 60 -6.20 32.99 33.06
N ILE A 61 -6.86 34.14 33.09
CA ILE A 61 -7.92 34.45 34.05
C ILE A 61 -9.22 33.83 33.53
N VAL A 62 -9.81 32.90 34.28
CA VAL A 62 -11.11 32.30 33.97
C VAL A 62 -12.13 32.71 35.04
N VAL A 63 -13.26 33.24 34.61
CA VAL A 63 -14.43 33.59 35.43
C VAL A 63 -15.51 32.54 35.17
N GLU A 64 -15.82 31.70 36.15
CA GLU A 64 -16.89 30.70 36.09
C GLU A 64 -18.14 31.18 36.84
N LEU A 65 -19.33 30.97 36.27
CA LEU A 65 -20.60 31.23 36.95
C LEU A 65 -21.18 29.93 37.51
N SER A 66 -21.79 30.01 38.69
CA SER A 66 -22.43 28.88 39.34
C SER A 66 -23.58 28.30 38.50
N ALA A 67 -23.96 27.04 38.79
CA ALA A 67 -24.99 26.33 38.04
C ALA A 67 -26.34 27.08 38.02
N ASP A 68 -26.69 27.74 39.12
CA ASP A 68 -27.86 28.61 39.31
C ASP A 68 -27.68 30.05 38.81
N GLY A 69 -26.45 30.46 38.45
CA GLY A 69 -26.15 31.79 37.90
C GLY A 69 -26.11 32.94 38.92
N THR A 70 -26.24 32.65 40.23
CA THR A 70 -26.31 33.68 41.27
C THR A 70 -24.96 34.10 41.85
N SER A 71 -23.88 33.37 41.51
CA SER A 71 -22.54 33.62 42.02
C SER A 71 -21.49 33.28 40.96
N CYS A 72 -20.26 33.78 41.14
CA CYS A 72 -19.16 33.48 40.25
C CYS A 72 -17.83 33.38 40.99
N SER A 73 -16.89 32.64 40.42
CA SER A 73 -15.55 32.42 40.92
C SER A 73 -14.53 32.73 39.84
N THR A 74 -13.37 33.22 40.26
CA THR A 74 -12.20 33.39 39.38
C THR A 74 -11.20 32.27 39.65
N GLY A 75 -10.56 31.78 38.60
CA GLY A 75 -9.52 30.76 38.65
C GLY A 75 -8.38 31.08 37.69
N ASP A 76 -7.22 30.54 38.02
CA ASP A 76 -5.97 30.72 37.29
C ASP A 76 -5.62 29.44 36.53
N PHE A 77 -5.14 29.60 35.29
CA PHE A 77 -4.92 28.49 34.37
C PHE A 77 -3.83 28.77 33.34
N PHE A 78 -3.02 27.77 33.03
CA PHE A 78 -1.98 27.84 32.00
C PHE A 78 -2.28 26.95 30.78
N GLY A 79 -2.12 27.51 29.59
CA GLY A 79 -2.25 26.82 28.31
C GLY A 79 -0.93 26.18 27.85
N ALA A 80 -0.61 24.97 28.33
CA ALA A 80 0.68 24.34 28.00
C ALA A 80 0.85 23.95 26.51
N VAL A 81 -0.22 23.61 25.78
CA VAL A 81 -0.17 23.12 24.39
C VAL A 81 -1.38 23.61 23.59
N HIS A 82 -1.16 23.98 22.32
CA HIS A 82 -2.21 24.45 21.43
C HIS A 82 -3.29 23.37 21.21
N GLY A 83 -4.55 23.71 21.51
CA GLY A 83 -5.71 22.86 21.26
C GLY A 83 -6.07 21.88 22.39
N LEU A 84 -5.39 21.96 23.54
CA LEU A 84 -5.86 21.38 24.79
C LEU A 84 -6.48 22.49 25.68
N PRO A 85 -7.48 22.17 26.53
CA PRO A 85 -8.00 23.14 27.49
C PRO A 85 -6.88 23.55 28.48
N PRO A 86 -6.86 24.82 28.94
CA PRO A 86 -5.93 25.26 29.97
C PRO A 86 -6.10 24.42 31.24
N THR A 87 -4.98 24.10 31.88
CA THR A 87 -4.95 23.39 33.16
C THR A 87 -4.62 24.38 34.25
N SER A 88 -5.19 24.23 35.45
CA SER A 88 -4.72 25.00 36.61
C SER A 88 -3.21 24.79 36.74
N ASP A 89 -2.49 25.91 36.79
CA ASP A 89 -1.05 26.05 36.98
C ASP A 89 -0.55 25.20 38.17
N GLY A 90 -1.32 25.15 39.26
CA GLY A 90 -0.90 24.56 40.53
C GLY A 90 0.23 25.36 41.21
N GLY A 91 0.38 26.63 40.84
CA GLY A 91 1.42 27.55 41.27
C GLY A 91 0.94 28.54 42.34
N ALA A 92 1.58 29.71 42.37
CA ALA A 92 0.98 30.88 43.00
C ALA A 92 0.03 31.52 41.98
N ALA A 93 -1.12 32.05 42.43
CA ALA A 93 -2.05 32.68 41.49
C ALA A 93 -1.40 33.89 40.82
N SER A 94 -1.54 33.96 39.48
CA SER A 94 -1.12 35.06 38.61
C SER A 94 -1.71 36.42 38.99
N PHE A 95 -2.66 36.46 39.93
CA PHE A 95 -3.30 37.66 40.46
C PHE A 95 -3.22 37.79 41.99
N ASP A 96 -2.95 39.02 42.46
CA ASP A 96 -2.90 39.38 43.88
C ASP A 96 -4.29 39.36 44.55
N SER A 97 -5.32 39.69 43.77
CA SER A 97 -6.70 39.75 44.25
C SER A 97 -7.70 39.66 43.10
N SER A 98 -8.87 39.10 43.39
CA SER A 98 -9.97 39.03 42.46
C SER A 98 -11.31 39.26 43.17
N THR A 99 -12.25 39.86 42.45
CA THR A 99 -13.65 40.01 42.85
C THR A 99 -14.53 39.60 41.69
N CYS A 100 -15.68 39.00 41.98
CA CYS A 100 -16.65 38.64 40.96
C CYS A 100 -18.07 38.79 41.53
N GLU A 101 -18.90 39.55 40.82
CA GLU A 101 -20.27 39.86 41.22
C GLU A 101 -21.20 39.67 40.01
N VAL A 102 -22.37 39.09 40.25
CA VAL A 102 -23.49 39.03 39.29
C VAL A 102 -24.61 39.90 39.83
N SER A 103 -25.02 40.92 39.08
CA SER A 103 -26.12 41.80 39.47
C SER A 103 -26.89 42.31 38.26
N ASN A 104 -28.22 42.39 38.39
CA ASN A 104 -29.13 42.92 37.36
C ASN A 104 -28.94 42.31 35.94
N GLY A 105 -28.67 41.00 35.86
CA GLY A 105 -28.45 40.32 34.57
C GLY A 105 -27.06 40.52 33.95
N ARG A 106 -26.10 41.06 34.72
CA ARG A 106 -24.73 41.32 34.25
C ARG A 106 -23.68 40.73 35.18
N LEU A 107 -22.65 40.16 34.57
CA LEU A 107 -21.41 39.76 35.20
C LEU A 107 -20.46 40.96 35.30
N ARG A 108 -19.79 41.10 36.44
CA ARG A 108 -18.64 41.97 36.63
C ARG A 108 -17.56 41.23 37.42
N ALA A 109 -16.43 40.95 36.79
CA ALA A 109 -15.23 40.43 37.43
C ALA A 109 -14.10 41.45 37.35
N VAL A 110 -13.35 41.63 38.44
CA VAL A 110 -12.17 42.49 38.48
C VAL A 110 -11.03 41.70 39.09
N VAL A 111 -9.92 41.59 38.37
CA VAL A 111 -8.73 40.83 38.75
C VAL A 111 -7.51 41.76 38.69
N VAL A 112 -6.73 41.82 39.76
CA VAL A 112 -5.52 42.64 39.85
C VAL A 112 -4.31 41.73 39.86
N ARG A 113 -3.44 41.85 38.86
CA ARG A 113 -2.22 41.04 38.71
C ARG A 113 -0.94 41.85 38.70
N PRO A 114 0.20 41.28 39.14
CA PRO A 114 1.51 41.77 38.77
C PRO A 114 1.70 41.74 37.25
N MET A 115 2.49 42.69 36.73
CA MET A 115 2.91 42.70 35.33
C MET A 115 4.09 41.77 35.03
N GLN A 116 4.88 41.43 36.04
CA GLN A 116 5.94 40.43 35.92
C GLN A 116 5.38 39.05 36.28
N ALA A 117 5.83 38.01 35.57
CA ALA A 117 5.55 36.62 35.90
C ALA A 117 5.96 36.31 37.36
N THR A 118 5.08 35.66 38.12
CA THR A 118 5.35 35.26 39.52
C THR A 118 5.96 33.85 39.60
N ASP A 119 5.64 32.98 38.64
CA ASP A 119 6.31 31.67 38.44
C ASP A 119 6.65 31.36 36.96
N ASP A 120 6.93 30.09 36.64
CA ASP A 120 7.32 29.64 35.28
C ASP A 120 6.16 29.38 34.31
N LYS A 121 4.91 29.65 34.74
CA LYS A 121 3.68 29.51 33.95
C LYS A 121 2.96 30.84 33.75
N ASP A 122 3.25 31.85 34.56
CA ASP A 122 2.80 33.22 34.32
C ASP A 122 3.47 33.86 33.10
N VAL A 123 2.77 34.82 32.49
CA VAL A 123 3.30 35.63 31.38
C VAL A 123 3.58 37.06 31.85
N THR A 124 4.84 37.50 31.74
CA THR A 124 5.19 38.93 31.88
C THR A 124 4.51 39.73 30.77
N ILE A 125 3.80 40.79 31.15
CA ILE A 125 3.04 41.67 30.26
C ILE A 125 3.96 42.67 29.56
N ASP A 126 3.99 42.67 28.22
CA ASP A 126 4.71 43.65 27.42
C ASP A 126 3.87 44.94 27.26
N MET A 127 4.43 46.07 27.68
CA MET A 127 3.74 47.37 27.57
C MET A 127 3.48 47.83 26.14
N ASN A 128 4.29 47.43 25.16
CA ASN A 128 4.21 47.97 23.80
C ASN A 128 3.39 47.07 22.87
N GLN A 129 3.40 45.75 23.12
CA GLN A 129 2.75 44.79 22.23
C GLN A 129 2.34 43.49 22.94
N GLN A 130 1.40 43.57 23.88
CA GLN A 130 0.85 42.38 24.53
C GLN A 130 -0.19 41.67 23.65
N ASN A 131 0.02 40.40 23.32
CA ASN A 131 -1.03 39.58 22.71
C ASN A 131 -1.98 39.05 23.79
N PHE A 132 -3.27 39.07 23.48
CA PHE A 132 -4.33 38.49 24.31
C PHE A 132 -5.29 37.64 23.47
N ILE A 133 -5.96 36.72 24.16
CA ILE A 133 -6.99 35.82 23.63
C ILE A 133 -8.12 35.73 24.65
N TYR A 134 -9.34 35.54 24.19
CA TYR A 134 -10.51 35.51 25.07
C TYR A 134 -11.55 34.51 24.58
N ALA A 135 -12.41 34.06 25.49
CA ALA A 135 -13.53 33.18 25.21
C ALA A 135 -14.68 33.43 26.17
N ALA A 136 -15.90 33.10 25.75
CA ALA A 136 -17.06 32.92 26.62
C ALA A 136 -17.83 31.67 26.18
N SER A 137 -18.60 31.04 27.08
CA SER A 137 -19.48 29.95 26.69
C SER A 137 -20.68 29.80 27.61
N THR A 138 -21.83 29.43 27.06
CA THR A 138 -23.03 29.00 27.80
C THR A 138 -22.89 27.59 28.40
N MET A 139 -21.82 26.86 28.07
CA MET A 139 -21.47 25.55 28.65
C MET A 139 -20.48 25.71 29.81
N ALA A 140 -20.57 24.84 30.83
CA ALA A 140 -19.68 24.87 31.99
C ALA A 140 -18.20 24.65 31.61
N TRP A 141 -17.27 25.25 32.37
CA TRP A 141 -15.83 25.10 32.13
C TRP A 141 -15.33 23.69 32.49
N PRO A 142 -14.31 23.15 31.77
CA PRO A 142 -13.81 23.59 30.47
C PRO A 142 -14.64 22.99 29.33
N ALA A 143 -15.35 23.83 28.57
CA ALA A 143 -16.11 23.41 27.38
C ALA A 143 -15.59 24.08 26.11
N TYR A 144 -15.68 23.35 24.98
CA TYR A 144 -15.23 23.85 23.69
C TYR A 144 -16.21 24.87 23.10
N HIS A 145 -15.68 26.02 22.68
CA HIS A 145 -16.44 27.19 22.20
C HIS A 145 -15.91 27.59 20.82
N MET A 146 -16.79 27.77 19.81
CA MET A 146 -16.36 28.06 18.43
C MET A 146 -16.65 29.49 17.95
N MET A 147 -17.79 30.06 18.34
CA MET A 147 -18.27 31.37 17.86
C MET A 147 -17.98 32.52 18.83
N THR A 148 -17.78 32.20 20.11
CA THR A 148 -17.66 33.14 21.24
C THR A 148 -16.22 33.21 21.76
N ARG A 149 -15.27 33.48 20.86
CA ARG A 149 -13.84 33.65 21.17
C ARG A 149 -13.14 34.54 20.16
N GLY A 150 -12.06 35.16 20.59
CA GLY A 150 -11.19 35.95 19.73
C GLY A 150 -9.84 36.19 20.38
N GLY A 151 -9.14 37.17 19.84
CA GLY A 151 -7.85 37.61 20.33
C GLY A 151 -7.37 38.81 19.55
N GLY A 152 -6.36 39.47 20.07
CA GLY A 152 -5.80 40.67 19.48
C GLY A 152 -4.47 41.03 20.11
N THR A 153 -4.02 42.24 19.81
CA THR A 153 -2.75 42.78 20.29
C THR A 153 -3.03 44.16 20.88
N LEU A 154 -2.43 44.42 22.04
CA LEU A 154 -2.64 45.61 22.85
C LEU A 154 -1.33 46.38 22.97
N ASP A 155 -1.38 47.68 22.70
CA ASP A 155 -0.32 48.61 23.06
C ASP A 155 -0.76 49.34 24.34
N LEU A 156 -0.29 48.84 25.48
CA LEU A 156 -0.59 49.41 26.81
C LEU A 156 0.17 50.73 27.05
N SER A 157 1.21 51.02 26.27
CA SER A 157 1.93 52.29 26.30
C SER A 157 1.07 53.44 25.76
N SER A 158 0.14 53.14 24.84
CA SER A 158 -0.83 54.11 24.29
C SER A 158 -1.84 54.64 25.32
N ALA A 159 -2.02 53.93 26.45
CA ALA A 159 -2.86 54.39 27.55
C ALA A 159 -2.16 55.49 28.39
N THR A 160 -0.85 55.70 28.23
CA THR A 160 -0.10 56.75 28.94
C THR A 160 -0.41 58.14 28.37
N ALA A 161 -0.60 59.12 29.26
CA ALA A 161 -1.12 60.47 28.97
C ALA A 161 -0.40 61.24 27.82
N PRO A 162 -1.11 62.16 27.12
CA PRO A 162 -0.69 62.66 25.80
C PRO A 162 0.61 63.49 25.82
N PRO A 163 1.42 63.43 24.74
CA PRO A 163 2.73 64.07 24.71
C PRO A 163 2.64 65.60 24.63
N THR A 164 3.44 66.25 25.47
CA THR A 164 3.70 67.69 25.42
C THR A 164 4.53 68.05 24.18
N THR A 165 4.30 69.25 23.65
CA THR A 165 4.95 69.80 22.47
C THR A 165 6.47 70.04 22.67
N THR A 166 7.34 69.46 21.82
CA THR A 166 8.46 70.23 21.21
C THR A 166 9.20 69.52 20.06
N ALA A 167 9.51 70.33 19.03
CA ALA A 167 10.70 70.33 18.16
C ALA A 167 11.33 69.01 17.63
N ALA A 168 11.37 68.89 16.29
CA ALA A 168 12.19 67.92 15.57
C ALA A 168 13.65 68.42 15.37
N PRO A 169 14.65 67.53 15.39
CA PRO A 169 16.01 67.82 14.93
C PRO A 169 16.36 67.18 13.58
N VAL A 170 16.99 68.01 12.75
CA VAL A 170 17.75 67.80 11.51
C VAL A 170 18.51 66.45 11.40
N ALA A 171 18.53 65.88 10.19
CA ALA A 171 19.51 64.87 9.76
C ALA A 171 20.33 65.34 8.55
N THR A 172 21.64 65.07 8.57
CA THR A 172 22.68 65.54 7.64
C THR A 172 22.78 64.76 6.32
N VAL A 173 23.24 65.44 5.25
CA VAL A 173 23.60 64.84 3.95
C VAL A 173 25.01 65.27 3.55
N ALA A 174 25.76 64.36 2.91
CA ALA A 174 27.07 64.59 2.29
C ALA A 174 27.14 63.84 0.93
N PRO A 175 27.98 64.27 -0.06
CA PRO A 175 27.44 64.47 -1.42
C PRO A 175 28.25 63.89 -2.60
N THR A 176 27.63 63.75 -3.79
CA THR A 176 28.36 63.68 -5.09
C THR A 176 27.60 64.21 -6.34
N ILE A 177 27.76 65.52 -6.62
CA ILE A 177 28.18 66.17 -7.89
C ILE A 177 27.59 65.75 -9.29
N SER A 178 26.99 66.76 -9.98
CA SER A 178 26.87 67.00 -11.46
C SER A 178 25.97 66.08 -12.32
N SER A 179 25.23 66.53 -13.36
CA SER A 179 25.36 67.74 -14.21
C SER A 179 24.02 68.31 -14.76
N THR A 180 23.96 69.64 -14.97
CA THR A 180 22.92 70.46 -15.65
C THR A 180 23.24 70.69 -17.16
N PRO A 181 22.46 71.45 -17.99
CA PRO A 181 21.12 72.08 -17.84
C PRO A 181 20.15 72.03 -19.08
N ALA A 182 18.98 72.68 -18.92
CA ALA A 182 18.21 73.52 -19.90
C ALA A 182 17.06 72.90 -20.74
N PRO A 183 16.05 73.69 -21.20
CA PRO A 183 15.38 74.83 -20.54
C PRO A 183 13.82 74.79 -20.65
N ALA A 184 13.13 75.87 -20.26
CA ALA A 184 11.69 75.95 -19.96
C ALA A 184 10.77 76.49 -21.08
N SER A 185 9.44 76.32 -20.90
CA SER A 185 8.42 77.24 -21.46
C SER A 185 7.14 77.35 -20.60
N THR A 186 6.96 78.53 -19.99
CA THR A 186 5.73 79.37 -19.95
C THR A 186 4.38 78.85 -19.42
N ALA A 187 3.79 79.65 -18.51
CA ALA A 187 2.46 79.48 -17.93
C ALA A 187 1.35 80.27 -18.68
N ALA A 188 0.08 79.95 -18.37
CA ALA A 188 -1.13 80.69 -18.76
C ALA A 188 -2.11 80.81 -17.56
N PRO A 189 -3.06 81.79 -17.54
CA PRO A 189 -3.63 82.32 -16.29
C PRO A 189 -4.96 81.68 -15.82
N ALA A 190 -5.37 82.00 -14.59
CA ALA A 190 -6.55 81.48 -13.91
C ALA A 190 -7.88 82.24 -14.24
N PRO A 191 -9.05 81.57 -14.18
CA PRO A 191 -10.38 82.20 -14.29
C PRO A 191 -10.97 82.65 -12.93
N PRO A 192 -12.05 83.48 -12.91
CA PRO A 192 -12.54 84.20 -11.73
C PRO A 192 -13.41 83.36 -10.76
N PRO A 193 -13.65 83.84 -9.52
CA PRO A 193 -14.40 83.09 -8.49
C PRO A 193 -15.90 82.99 -8.76
N GLY A 194 -16.47 81.83 -8.41
CA GLY A 194 -17.92 81.55 -8.50
C GLY A 194 -18.74 82.04 -7.29
N PRO A 195 -20.07 81.82 -7.30
CA PRO A 195 -21.01 82.33 -6.30
C PRO A 195 -20.89 81.62 -4.93
N PRO A 196 -21.44 82.20 -3.84
CA PRO A 196 -21.39 81.60 -2.51
C PRO A 196 -22.18 80.28 -2.43
N PRO A 197 -21.77 79.33 -1.57
CA PRO A 197 -22.35 78.00 -1.53
C PRO A 197 -23.78 77.98 -0.95
N THR A 198 -24.66 77.27 -1.64
CA THR A 198 -25.97 76.80 -1.15
C THR A 198 -25.78 75.95 0.12
N PRO A 199 -26.70 76.01 1.12
CA PRO A 199 -26.60 75.14 2.30
C PRO A 199 -26.59 73.66 1.91
N ALA A 200 -25.80 72.87 2.65
CA ALA A 200 -25.65 71.44 2.41
C ALA A 200 -26.99 70.69 2.59
N PRO A 201 -27.30 69.70 1.74
CA PRO A 201 -28.45 68.82 1.95
C PRO A 201 -28.25 67.96 3.21
N PRO A 202 -29.34 67.42 3.81
CA PRO A 202 -29.24 66.52 4.95
C PRO A 202 -28.36 65.31 4.63
N THR A 203 -27.69 64.78 5.66
CA THR A 203 -26.74 63.67 5.53
C THR A 203 -27.45 62.40 5.08
N GLU A 204 -27.39 62.10 3.79
CA GLU A 204 -27.95 60.90 3.18
C GLU A 204 -27.21 59.65 3.71
N LEU A 205 -27.89 58.86 4.54
CA LEU A 205 -27.35 57.60 5.05
C LEU A 205 -27.18 56.63 3.87
N SER A 206 -26.00 56.01 3.78
CA SER A 206 -25.70 55.13 2.65
C SER A 206 -24.56 54.15 2.92
N VAL A 207 -24.60 53.04 2.19
CA VAL A 207 -23.54 52.04 2.09
C VAL A 207 -23.16 51.89 0.62
N ASN A 208 -21.86 51.83 0.36
CA ASN A 208 -21.34 51.52 -0.98
C ASN A 208 -21.10 50.02 -1.09
N PHE A 209 -21.24 49.47 -2.29
CA PHE A 209 -21.00 48.06 -2.63
C PHE A 209 -19.83 47.97 -3.62
N PRO A 210 -18.57 48.05 -3.16
CA PRO A 210 -17.41 48.20 -4.05
C PRO A 210 -17.22 47.03 -5.01
N ALA A 211 -17.67 45.83 -4.64
CA ALA A 211 -17.59 44.63 -5.47
C ALA A 211 -18.51 44.65 -6.70
N ILE A 212 -19.48 45.58 -6.78
CA ILE A 212 -20.44 45.70 -7.90
C ILE A 212 -20.60 47.11 -8.47
N ASP A 213 -19.93 48.13 -7.91
CA ASP A 213 -20.07 49.56 -8.28
C ASP A 213 -21.51 50.11 -8.10
N PHE A 214 -22.21 49.64 -7.07
CA PHE A 214 -23.50 50.19 -6.64
C PHE A 214 -23.37 50.92 -5.30
N LYS A 215 -24.31 51.84 -5.05
CA LYS A 215 -24.59 52.46 -3.76
C LYS A 215 -26.03 52.15 -3.36
N MET A 216 -26.25 51.82 -2.10
CA MET A 216 -27.57 51.88 -1.46
C MET A 216 -27.59 53.08 -0.52
N SER A 217 -28.45 54.06 -0.78
CA SER A 217 -28.83 55.08 0.21
C SER A 217 -30.23 54.82 0.75
N TRP A 218 -30.56 55.44 1.87
CA TRP A 218 -31.90 55.33 2.44
C TRP A 218 -32.35 56.55 3.24
N GLN A 219 -33.66 56.67 3.39
CA GLN A 219 -34.32 57.58 4.31
C GLN A 219 -35.31 56.82 5.19
N MET A 220 -35.26 57.07 6.51
CA MET A 220 -36.22 56.52 7.45
C MET A 220 -37.55 57.29 7.37
N LEU A 221 -38.64 56.55 7.21
CA LEU A 221 -40.01 57.04 7.23
C LEU A 221 -40.74 56.45 8.46
N THR A 222 -41.97 56.91 8.74
CA THR A 222 -42.74 56.43 9.90
C THR A 222 -43.17 54.97 9.72
N GLY A 223 -42.39 54.03 10.27
CA GLY A 223 -42.65 52.59 10.17
C GLY A 223 -42.16 51.93 8.88
N GLN A 224 -41.45 52.67 8.03
CA GLN A 224 -40.98 52.25 6.70
C GLN A 224 -39.55 52.76 6.46
N VAL A 225 -38.87 52.18 5.47
CA VAL A 225 -37.60 52.67 4.93
C VAL A 225 -37.74 52.87 3.42
N GLU A 226 -37.33 54.04 2.92
CA GLU A 226 -37.16 54.30 1.49
C GLU A 226 -35.71 54.00 1.13
N LEU A 227 -35.51 53.00 0.26
CA LEU A 227 -34.21 52.52 -0.22
C LEU A 227 -33.97 53.02 -1.64
N THR A 228 -32.81 53.62 -1.91
CA THR A 228 -32.37 53.99 -3.26
C THR A 228 -31.12 53.21 -3.64
N LEU A 229 -31.24 52.33 -4.63
CA LEU A 229 -30.14 51.59 -5.25
C LEU A 229 -29.69 52.32 -6.52
N SER A 230 -28.41 52.67 -6.66
CA SER A 230 -27.89 53.31 -7.87
C SER A 230 -26.51 52.79 -8.28
N GLY A 231 -26.35 52.41 -9.55
CA GLY A 231 -25.11 51.85 -10.11
C GLY A 231 -25.09 51.91 -11.65
N PRO A 232 -24.12 51.25 -12.31
CA PRO A 232 -23.98 51.29 -13.77
C PRO A 232 -25.15 50.61 -14.49
N ALA A 233 -25.67 51.23 -15.56
CA ALA A 233 -26.74 50.68 -16.40
C ALA A 233 -26.30 49.47 -17.27
N SER A 234 -25.03 49.06 -17.21
CA SER A 234 -24.50 47.91 -17.95
C SER A 234 -24.78 46.55 -17.29
N VAL A 235 -25.36 46.52 -16.09
CA VAL A 235 -25.83 45.28 -15.47
C VAL A 235 -27.20 44.88 -16.04
N ARG A 236 -27.45 43.58 -16.14
CA ARG A 236 -28.75 43.01 -16.52
C ARG A 236 -29.60 42.66 -15.31
N TRP A 237 -28.99 42.52 -14.14
CA TRP A 237 -29.71 42.64 -12.87
C TRP A 237 -28.78 43.05 -11.71
N VAL A 238 -29.39 43.61 -10.67
CA VAL A 238 -28.78 43.85 -9.34
C VAL A 238 -29.79 43.42 -8.27
N SER A 239 -29.33 42.87 -7.16
CA SER A 239 -30.18 42.56 -6.01
C SER A 239 -29.56 43.04 -4.70
N VAL A 240 -30.45 43.39 -3.77
CA VAL A 240 -30.15 43.51 -2.34
C VAL A 240 -31.14 42.64 -1.59
N GLY A 241 -30.71 42.02 -0.49
CA GLY A 241 -31.62 41.28 0.37
C GLY A 241 -31.28 41.42 1.84
N PHE A 242 -32.30 41.29 2.68
CA PHE A 242 -32.24 41.46 4.13
C PHE A 242 -32.67 40.15 4.79
N GLY A 243 -31.91 39.70 5.79
CA GLY A 243 -32.13 38.39 6.39
C GLY A 243 -31.44 38.23 7.75
N PRO A 244 -31.52 37.04 8.36
CA PRO A 244 -30.90 36.74 9.65
C PRO A 244 -29.38 36.56 9.58
N SER A 245 -28.76 36.66 8.39
CA SER A 245 -27.32 36.44 8.21
C SER A 245 -26.77 37.17 6.98
N SER A 246 -25.56 37.73 7.14
CA SER A 246 -24.78 38.38 6.07
C SER A 246 -23.97 37.41 5.20
N THR A 247 -24.14 36.10 5.42
CA THR A 247 -23.35 35.04 4.75
C THR A 247 -24.19 33.92 4.14
N SER A 248 -25.53 33.94 4.32
CA SER A 248 -26.42 32.89 3.85
C SER A 248 -27.67 33.44 3.18
N MET A 249 -27.97 32.93 1.99
CA MET A 249 -29.19 33.28 1.26
C MET A 249 -30.47 32.69 1.88
N ALA A 250 -30.35 31.70 2.75
CA ALA A 250 -31.50 31.07 3.41
C ALA A 250 -32.16 32.01 4.42
N GLY A 251 -33.46 32.26 4.28
CA GLY A 251 -34.25 33.15 5.13
C GLY A 251 -34.06 34.64 4.85
N ALA A 252 -33.49 35.00 3.70
CA ALA A 252 -33.37 36.39 3.27
C ALA A 252 -34.45 36.73 2.23
N ASP A 253 -35.06 37.90 2.41
CA ASP A 253 -35.96 38.58 1.47
C ASP A 253 -35.10 39.42 0.49
N TYR A 254 -35.37 39.34 -0.81
CA TYR A 254 -34.59 39.94 -1.89
C TYR A 254 -35.41 40.83 -2.83
N ILE A 255 -35.02 42.10 -2.86
CA ILE A 255 -35.39 43.05 -3.90
C ILE A 255 -34.43 42.85 -5.08
N VAL A 256 -34.97 42.44 -6.24
CA VAL A 256 -34.21 42.24 -7.47
C VAL A 256 -34.65 43.27 -8.51
N VAL A 257 -33.71 44.00 -9.09
CA VAL A 257 -33.93 44.91 -10.21
C VAL A 257 -33.34 44.28 -11.47
N GLU A 258 -34.20 43.82 -12.37
CA GLU A 258 -33.84 43.33 -13.70
C GLU A 258 -33.79 44.49 -14.72
N SER A 259 -32.92 44.39 -15.72
CA SER A 259 -32.68 45.42 -16.74
C SER A 259 -32.41 44.76 -18.09
N ASP A 260 -33.20 45.11 -19.10
CA ASP A 260 -32.97 44.63 -20.48
C ASP A 260 -31.93 45.47 -21.24
N GLY A 261 -31.54 46.63 -20.67
CA GLY A 261 -30.66 47.64 -21.28
C GLY A 261 -31.40 48.87 -21.84
N SER A 262 -32.73 48.84 -21.87
CA SER A 262 -33.63 49.91 -22.31
C SER A 262 -34.79 50.17 -21.34
N SER A 263 -35.21 49.13 -20.62
CA SER A 263 -36.18 49.17 -19.53
C SER A 263 -35.68 48.38 -18.33
N CYS A 264 -36.32 48.56 -17.18
CA CYS A 264 -36.06 47.79 -15.96
C CYS A 264 -37.38 47.40 -15.30
N THR A 265 -37.32 46.34 -14.50
CA THR A 265 -38.44 45.83 -13.71
C THR A 265 -37.93 45.40 -12.34
N LEU A 266 -38.69 45.67 -11.28
CA LEU A 266 -38.43 45.09 -9.97
C LEU A 266 -39.23 43.80 -9.78
N GLY A 267 -38.63 42.85 -9.08
CA GLY A 267 -39.28 41.67 -8.58
C GLY A 267 -38.87 41.40 -7.14
N ASP A 268 -39.76 40.69 -6.46
CA ASP A 268 -39.67 40.33 -5.05
C ASP A 268 -39.44 38.82 -4.93
N TYR A 269 -38.50 38.41 -4.08
CA TYR A 269 -38.00 37.04 -4.05
C TYR A 269 -37.56 36.59 -2.65
N PHE A 270 -37.90 35.37 -2.28
CA PHE A 270 -37.47 34.77 -1.02
C PHE A 270 -36.40 33.68 -1.21
N GLY A 271 -35.37 33.72 -0.37
CA GLY A 271 -34.33 32.69 -0.32
C GLY A 271 -34.70 31.52 0.58
N GLU A 272 -35.37 30.49 0.05
CA GLU A 272 -35.72 29.29 0.82
C GLU A 272 -34.49 28.48 1.28
N VAL A 273 -33.45 28.40 0.45
CA VAL A 273 -32.30 27.50 0.61
C VAL A 273 -30.98 28.21 0.32
N HIS A 274 -29.96 27.91 1.12
CA HIS A 274 -28.62 28.46 0.94
C HIS A 274 -28.04 28.09 -0.45
N ALA A 275 -27.42 29.08 -1.12
CA ALA A 275 -26.76 28.93 -2.42
C ALA A 275 -27.66 28.41 -3.57
N GLN A 276 -28.97 28.57 -3.46
CA GLN A 276 -29.91 28.44 -4.57
C GLN A 276 -30.40 29.84 -5.01
N ALA A 277 -30.90 29.94 -6.24
CA ALA A 277 -31.53 31.17 -6.70
C ALA A 277 -32.80 31.44 -5.85
N PRO A 278 -33.02 32.68 -5.37
CA PRO A 278 -34.25 33.06 -4.69
C PRO A 278 -35.48 32.74 -5.56
N VAL A 279 -36.54 32.25 -4.93
CA VAL A 279 -37.81 31.94 -5.60
C VAL A 279 -38.67 33.20 -5.55
N ARG A 280 -39.38 33.51 -6.64
CA ARG A 280 -40.22 34.71 -6.70
C ARG A 280 -41.31 34.61 -5.64
N ASP A 281 -41.52 35.70 -4.90
CA ASP A 281 -42.51 35.71 -3.84
C ASP A 281 -43.93 35.46 -4.39
N SER A 282 -44.72 34.75 -3.57
CA SER A 282 -46.07 34.29 -3.87
C SER A 282 -47.13 34.95 -2.99
N GLY A 283 -46.72 35.68 -1.96
CA GLY A 283 -47.55 36.41 -1.00
C GLY A 283 -47.69 37.90 -1.34
N ASN A 284 -47.65 38.75 -0.31
CA ASN A 284 -47.67 40.20 -0.46
C ASN A 284 -46.24 40.70 -0.75
N PRO A 285 -46.05 41.68 -1.65
CA PRO A 285 -44.71 42.17 -1.93
C PRO A 285 -44.07 42.83 -0.69
N SER A 286 -42.78 42.58 -0.48
CA SER A 286 -41.93 43.15 0.57
C SER A 286 -41.84 44.69 0.55
N PHE A 287 -42.42 45.33 -0.47
CA PHE A 287 -42.45 46.78 -0.66
C PHE A 287 -43.84 47.30 -1.09
N GLU A 288 -44.23 48.46 -0.55
CA GLU A 288 -45.49 49.12 -0.87
C GLU A 288 -45.46 49.87 -2.21
N SER A 289 -44.28 50.36 -2.59
CA SER A 289 -44.06 50.98 -3.90
C SER A 289 -42.62 50.82 -4.33
N ALA A 290 -42.42 50.70 -5.65
CA ALA A 290 -41.10 50.67 -6.24
C ALA A 290 -41.10 51.29 -7.64
N THR A 291 -40.02 52.00 -7.97
CA THR A 291 -39.77 52.54 -9.31
C THR A 291 -38.32 52.26 -9.71
N CYS A 292 -38.05 52.18 -11.00
CA CYS A 292 -36.67 52.17 -11.52
C CYS A 292 -36.58 52.95 -12.83
N GLU A 293 -35.39 53.50 -13.10
CA GLU A 293 -35.09 54.28 -14.30
C GLU A 293 -33.66 53.97 -14.79
N LEU A 294 -33.49 53.90 -16.11
CA LEU A 294 -32.18 53.94 -16.76
C LEU A 294 -31.96 55.36 -17.29
N SER A 295 -31.09 56.12 -16.62
CA SER A 295 -30.88 57.54 -16.91
C SER A 295 -29.40 57.90 -16.81
N ASN A 296 -28.89 58.69 -17.77
CA ASN A 296 -27.49 59.14 -17.80
C ASN A 296 -26.43 58.03 -17.63
N GLY A 297 -26.72 56.81 -18.10
CA GLY A 297 -25.82 55.65 -17.98
C GLY A 297 -25.83 54.95 -16.61
N ARG A 298 -26.72 55.35 -15.69
CA ARG A 298 -26.94 54.66 -14.40
C ARG A 298 -28.32 53.99 -14.37
N LEU A 299 -28.36 52.81 -13.75
CA LEU A 299 -29.59 52.20 -13.26
C LEU A 299 -29.85 52.75 -11.86
N THR A 300 -31.02 53.33 -11.63
CA THR A 300 -31.45 53.76 -10.30
C THR A 300 -32.82 53.17 -9.98
N ALA A 301 -32.99 52.58 -8.80
CA ALA A 301 -34.24 52.03 -8.31
C ALA A 301 -34.54 52.58 -6.91
N VAL A 302 -35.79 52.96 -6.67
CA VAL A 302 -36.29 53.49 -5.39
C VAL A 302 -37.39 52.56 -4.91
N VAL A 303 -37.31 52.11 -3.66
CA VAL A 303 -38.21 51.10 -3.07
C VAL A 303 -38.61 51.51 -1.66
N VAL A 304 -39.92 51.60 -1.40
CA VAL A 304 -40.47 51.91 -0.07
C VAL A 304 -40.92 50.61 0.59
N ARG A 305 -40.22 50.20 1.64
CA ARG A 305 -40.40 48.92 2.34
C ARG A 305 -40.86 49.12 3.79
N PRO A 306 -41.92 48.43 4.26
CA PRO A 306 -42.25 48.37 5.68
C PRO A 306 -41.10 47.83 6.53
N LEU A 307 -41.00 48.27 7.79
CA LEU A 307 -40.02 47.72 8.73
C LEU A 307 -40.47 46.36 9.29
N ALA A 308 -41.78 46.15 9.43
CA ALA A 308 -42.35 44.85 9.78
C ALA A 308 -42.46 43.94 8.56
N ALA A 309 -42.40 42.63 8.76
CA ALA A 309 -42.70 41.66 7.71
C ALA A 309 -44.19 41.70 7.32
N SER A 310 -44.49 41.69 6.01
CA SER A 310 -45.86 41.72 5.48
C SER A 310 -46.51 40.33 5.49
N ASP A 311 -45.73 39.27 5.34
CA ASP A 311 -46.13 37.88 5.59
C ASP A 311 -44.98 36.96 6.05
N GLY A 312 -45.08 35.65 5.82
CA GLY A 312 -44.12 34.64 6.27
C GLY A 312 -42.91 34.43 5.35
N GLN A 313 -42.86 35.10 4.19
CA GLN A 313 -41.71 35.14 3.30
C GLN A 313 -40.90 36.45 3.46
N ASP A 314 -41.42 37.41 4.24
CA ASP A 314 -40.76 38.68 4.56
C ASP A 314 -39.89 38.63 5.84
N VAL A 315 -38.91 39.54 5.91
CA VAL A 315 -38.06 39.75 7.10
C VAL A 315 -38.40 41.08 7.80
N THR A 316 -38.48 41.08 9.13
CA THR A 316 -38.59 42.33 9.90
C THR A 316 -37.20 42.98 10.01
N ILE A 317 -37.08 44.26 9.62
CA ILE A 317 -35.81 45.00 9.61
C ILE A 317 -35.43 45.43 11.02
N ASP A 318 -34.25 45.01 11.49
CA ASP A 318 -33.63 45.62 12.68
C ASP A 318 -32.99 46.96 12.29
N VAL A 319 -33.51 48.05 12.85
CA VAL A 319 -33.06 49.41 12.53
C VAL A 319 -31.65 49.69 13.11
N ASN A 320 -31.23 48.94 14.13
CA ASN A 320 -29.93 49.11 14.79
C ASN A 320 -28.83 48.30 14.10
N GLU A 321 -29.09 47.03 13.77
CA GLU A 321 -28.14 46.17 13.05
C GLU A 321 -28.86 45.10 12.19
N GLN A 322 -29.11 45.43 10.92
CA GLN A 322 -29.66 44.51 9.94
C GLN A 322 -28.56 43.83 9.13
N ALA A 323 -28.58 42.50 9.03
CA ALA A 323 -27.73 41.80 8.07
C ALA A 323 -28.30 41.92 6.64
N PHE A 324 -27.43 42.25 5.68
CA PHE A 324 -27.76 42.41 4.27
C PHE A 324 -26.83 41.59 3.37
N LEU A 325 -27.32 41.29 2.17
CA LEU A 325 -26.64 40.61 1.08
C LEU A 325 -26.85 41.42 -0.21
N TYR A 326 -25.89 41.39 -1.13
CA TYR A 326 -26.04 42.04 -2.43
C TYR A 326 -25.33 41.26 -3.54
N ALA A 327 -25.82 41.38 -4.78
CA ALA A 327 -25.19 40.81 -5.96
C ALA A 327 -25.58 41.56 -7.24
N SER A 328 -24.81 41.38 -8.31
CA SER A 328 -25.19 41.83 -9.66
C SER A 328 -24.62 40.92 -10.75
N SER A 329 -25.17 41.03 -11.96
CA SER A 329 -24.61 40.38 -13.15
C SER A 329 -24.90 41.15 -14.43
N SER A 330 -24.06 40.96 -15.45
CA SER A 330 -24.30 41.39 -16.83
C SER A 330 -25.03 40.33 -17.68
N SER A 331 -25.47 39.24 -17.08
CA SER A 331 -26.28 38.17 -17.70
C SER A 331 -27.71 38.19 -17.14
N ASP A 332 -28.69 37.71 -17.91
CA ASP A 332 -30.12 37.70 -17.52
C ASP A 332 -30.36 37.00 -16.17
N TRP A 333 -31.38 37.43 -15.42
CA TRP A 333 -31.74 36.81 -14.14
C TRP A 333 -32.36 35.41 -14.35
N PRO A 334 -32.12 34.42 -13.49
CA PRO A 334 -31.21 34.39 -12.33
C PRO A 334 -29.83 33.78 -12.67
N ALA A 335 -29.05 34.40 -13.56
CA ALA A 335 -27.70 33.93 -13.87
C ALA A 335 -26.75 33.94 -12.67
N TYR A 336 -25.80 33.00 -12.67
CA TYR A 336 -24.77 32.90 -11.64
C TYR A 336 -23.85 34.13 -11.63
N HIS A 337 -23.64 34.69 -10.45
CA HIS A 337 -22.90 35.91 -10.19
C HIS A 337 -21.66 35.58 -9.34
N ALA A 338 -20.48 35.72 -9.94
CA ALA A 338 -19.23 35.19 -9.38
C ALA A 338 -18.65 36.05 -8.25
N SER A 339 -17.76 37.00 -8.56
CA SER A 339 -17.16 37.92 -7.57
C SER A 339 -18.01 39.17 -7.33
N ALA A 340 -19.01 39.41 -8.17
CA ALA A 340 -19.95 40.53 -8.14
C ALA A 340 -21.04 40.33 -7.06
N ARG A 341 -20.61 40.15 -5.80
CA ARG A 341 -21.50 39.96 -4.64
C ARG A 341 -20.79 40.24 -3.32
N GLY A 342 -21.57 40.49 -2.28
CA GLY A 342 -21.08 40.61 -0.91
C GLY A 342 -22.23 40.55 0.10
N GLY A 343 -21.90 40.86 1.35
CA GLY A 343 -22.85 40.93 2.45
C GLY A 343 -22.21 41.62 3.65
N GLY A 344 -23.03 42.04 4.60
CA GLY A 344 -22.59 42.85 5.72
C GLY A 344 -23.66 43.03 6.78
N THR A 345 -23.37 43.81 7.82
CA THR A 345 -24.40 44.40 8.68
C THR A 345 -24.51 45.90 8.43
N VAL A 346 -25.72 46.46 8.54
CA VAL A 346 -26.00 47.88 8.36
C VAL A 346 -26.95 48.37 9.44
N SER A 347 -26.59 49.51 10.04
CA SER A 347 -27.42 50.24 10.99
C SER A 347 -28.23 51.29 10.25
N PHE A 348 -29.51 51.03 9.99
CA PHE A 348 -30.39 51.99 9.32
C PHE A 348 -30.56 53.30 10.11
N ALA A 349 -30.38 53.27 11.44
CA ALA A 349 -30.37 54.46 12.30
C ALA A 349 -29.13 55.36 12.11
N THR A 350 -27.94 54.79 11.84
CA THR A 350 -26.66 55.53 11.95
C THR A 350 -25.84 55.58 10.67
N GLY A 351 -26.11 54.71 9.69
CA GLY A 351 -25.25 54.54 8.51
C GLY A 351 -24.00 53.68 8.77
N ALA A 352 -23.74 53.28 10.02
CA ALA A 352 -22.65 52.35 10.31
C ALA A 352 -22.89 51.03 9.58
N SER A 353 -21.89 50.56 8.83
CA SER A 353 -21.97 49.30 8.10
C SER A 353 -20.65 48.54 8.18
N THR A 354 -20.74 47.22 8.32
CA THR A 354 -19.61 46.30 8.18
C THR A 354 -19.74 45.58 6.85
N GLU A 355 -18.72 45.63 5.99
CA GLU A 355 -18.68 44.76 4.81
C GLU A 355 -17.92 43.47 5.18
N THR A 356 -18.58 42.32 5.09
CA THR A 356 -17.94 41.00 5.19
C THR A 356 -17.20 40.73 3.88
N GLY A 357 -16.11 41.47 3.67
CA GLY A 357 -15.43 41.59 2.39
C GLY A 357 -15.02 40.24 1.78
N SER A 358 -15.12 40.17 0.45
CA SER A 358 -14.96 38.98 -0.41
C SER A 358 -13.64 38.19 -0.27
N THR A 359 -12.71 38.61 0.60
CA THR A 359 -11.50 37.83 0.93
C THR A 359 -11.82 36.44 1.52
N SER A 360 -12.92 36.30 2.27
CA SER A 360 -13.38 35.00 2.80
C SER A 360 -13.89 34.08 1.69
N GLY A 361 -14.73 34.59 0.79
CA GLY A 361 -15.27 33.82 -0.33
C GLY A 361 -14.17 33.36 -1.30
N ASP A 362 -13.20 34.24 -1.58
CA ASP A 362 -12.09 33.92 -2.47
C ASP A 362 -11.08 32.94 -1.85
N ARG A 363 -10.85 33.02 -0.53
CA ARG A 363 -10.08 32.03 0.24
C ARG A 363 -10.80 30.68 0.29
N LEU A 364 -12.09 30.64 0.61
CA LEU A 364 -12.88 29.41 0.65
C LEU A 364 -12.96 28.75 -0.74
N ARG A 365 -13.18 29.53 -1.80
CA ARG A 365 -13.16 29.03 -3.19
C ARG A 365 -11.79 28.46 -3.57
N LYS A 366 -10.69 29.10 -3.16
CA LYS A 366 -9.32 28.56 -3.33
C LYS A 366 -9.11 27.29 -2.52
N VAL A 367 -9.63 27.18 -1.30
CA VAL A 367 -9.59 25.96 -0.47
C VAL A 367 -10.41 24.83 -1.10
N TRP A 368 -11.62 25.09 -1.59
CA TRP A 368 -12.45 24.09 -2.27
C TRP A 368 -11.87 23.65 -3.61
N LEU A 369 -11.27 24.57 -4.38
CA LEU A 369 -10.55 24.24 -5.61
C LEU A 369 -9.29 23.42 -5.31
N LEU A 370 -8.53 23.78 -4.28
CA LEU A 370 -7.34 23.04 -3.84
C LEU A 370 -7.72 21.67 -3.25
N HIS A 371 -8.86 21.54 -2.57
CA HIS A 371 -9.45 20.26 -2.19
C HIS A 371 -9.78 19.42 -3.44
N GLY A 372 -10.57 19.95 -4.38
CA GLY A 372 -10.94 19.24 -5.61
C GLY A 372 -9.73 18.79 -6.43
N ILE A 373 -8.72 19.67 -6.61
CA ILE A 373 -7.47 19.36 -7.32
C ILE A 373 -6.62 18.35 -6.53
N SER A 374 -6.48 18.49 -5.22
CA SER A 374 -5.69 17.54 -4.42
C SER A 374 -6.34 16.15 -4.38
N MET A 375 -7.67 16.06 -4.25
CA MET A 375 -8.39 14.78 -4.39
C MET A 375 -8.27 14.21 -5.80
N MET A 376 -8.32 15.04 -6.85
CA MET A 376 -8.07 14.61 -8.24
C MET A 376 -6.69 13.97 -8.39
N ILE A 377 -5.64 14.63 -7.92
CA ILE A 377 -4.26 14.10 -7.99
C ILE A 377 -4.14 12.83 -7.14
N LEU A 378 -4.73 12.84 -5.94
CA LEU A 378 -4.61 11.74 -4.98
C LEU A 378 -5.34 10.47 -5.46
N PHE A 379 -6.58 10.55 -5.91
CA PHE A 379 -7.36 9.39 -6.38
C PHE A 379 -7.14 9.08 -7.87
N GLY A 380 -6.77 10.08 -8.68
CA GLY A 380 -6.48 9.91 -10.11
C GLY A 380 -5.07 9.40 -10.42
N LEU A 381 -4.08 9.71 -9.58
CA LEU A 381 -2.68 9.30 -9.77
C LEU A 381 -2.07 8.63 -8.52
N GLY A 382 -2.23 9.24 -7.34
CA GLY A 382 -1.60 8.81 -6.09
C GLY A 382 -1.96 7.38 -5.68
N TYR A 383 -3.21 7.12 -5.29
CA TYR A 383 -3.71 5.80 -4.91
C TYR A 383 -3.58 4.75 -6.04
N PRO A 384 -3.86 5.06 -7.33
CA PRO A 384 -3.49 4.18 -8.44
C PRO A 384 -2.02 3.76 -8.41
N THR A 385 -1.09 4.71 -8.25
CA THR A 385 0.35 4.43 -8.15
C THR A 385 0.69 3.63 -6.88
N ALA A 386 0.05 3.92 -5.75
CA ALA A 386 0.21 3.15 -4.52
C ALA A 386 -0.22 1.69 -4.70
N ILE A 387 -1.32 1.41 -5.41
CA ILE A 387 -1.78 0.05 -5.72
C ILE A 387 -0.84 -0.60 -6.74
N ILE A 388 -0.47 0.10 -7.81
CA ILE A 388 0.47 -0.38 -8.85
C ILE A 388 1.84 -0.73 -8.24
N SER A 389 2.30 0.01 -7.23
CA SER A 389 3.57 -0.28 -6.55
C SER A 389 3.57 -1.64 -5.84
N VAL A 390 2.49 -2.05 -5.19
CA VAL A 390 2.34 -3.40 -4.59
C VAL A 390 1.83 -4.46 -5.57
N LEU A 391 1.40 -4.09 -6.78
CA LEU A 391 1.22 -5.04 -7.88
C LEU A 391 2.58 -5.45 -8.44
N PHE A 392 3.38 -4.51 -8.94
CA PHE A 392 4.63 -4.84 -9.64
C PHE A 392 5.83 -5.06 -8.70
N PHE A 393 5.96 -4.30 -7.61
CA PHE A 393 7.14 -4.32 -6.74
C PHE A 393 6.89 -5.00 -5.37
N ARG A 394 5.86 -5.86 -5.27
CA ARG A 394 5.35 -6.51 -4.03
C ARG A 394 6.38 -7.19 -3.12
N ASN A 395 7.53 -7.58 -3.68
CA ASN A 395 8.60 -8.31 -2.99
C ASN A 395 9.76 -7.41 -2.55
N THR A 396 9.69 -6.12 -2.86
CA THR A 396 10.73 -5.15 -2.55
C THR A 396 10.29 -4.28 -1.39
N VAL A 397 11.25 -3.88 -0.55
CA VAL A 397 11.00 -2.86 0.48
C VAL A 397 10.47 -1.58 -0.18
N VAL A 398 11.03 -1.20 -1.33
CA VAL A 398 10.63 0.00 -2.09
C VAL A 398 9.14 -0.01 -2.44
N GLY A 399 8.61 -1.11 -3.00
CA GLY A 399 7.19 -1.21 -3.35
C GLY A 399 6.25 -1.14 -2.15
N PHE A 400 6.60 -1.82 -1.05
CA PHE A 400 5.81 -1.76 0.19
C PHE A 400 5.86 -0.37 0.84
N GLN A 401 7.04 0.25 0.92
CA GLN A 401 7.19 1.59 1.48
C GLN A 401 6.52 2.65 0.60
N LEU A 402 6.57 2.53 -0.73
CA LEU A 402 5.90 3.44 -1.65
C LEU A 402 4.37 3.38 -1.47
N HIS A 403 3.80 2.17 -1.41
CA HIS A 403 2.38 1.97 -1.10
C HIS A 403 2.00 2.56 0.27
N LYS A 404 2.79 2.25 1.32
CA LYS A 404 2.54 2.74 2.67
C LYS A 404 2.62 4.27 2.74
N THR A 405 3.67 4.87 2.19
CA THR A 405 3.94 6.31 2.27
C THR A 405 2.91 7.11 1.48
N ILE A 406 2.58 6.72 0.24
CA ILE A 406 1.52 7.37 -0.53
C ILE A 406 0.16 7.19 0.17
N GLY A 407 -0.12 5.99 0.70
CA GLY A 407 -1.35 5.72 1.44
C GLY A 407 -1.51 6.60 2.68
N GLN A 408 -0.45 6.75 3.47
CA GLN A 408 -0.41 7.59 4.67
C GLN A 408 -0.52 9.09 4.33
N PHE A 409 0.20 9.56 3.29
CA PHE A 409 0.10 10.94 2.82
C PHE A 409 -1.32 11.27 2.35
N GLY A 410 -1.97 10.36 1.61
CA GLY A 410 -3.35 10.54 1.17
C GLY A 410 -4.35 10.60 2.33
N VAL A 411 -4.21 9.73 3.33
CA VAL A 411 -5.03 9.80 4.54
C VAL A 411 -4.81 11.11 5.29
N GLY A 412 -3.57 11.60 5.38
CA GLY A 412 -3.26 12.92 5.95
C GLY A 412 -3.99 14.07 5.22
N ALA A 413 -3.92 14.10 3.89
CA ALA A 413 -4.62 15.10 3.08
C ALA A 413 -6.15 15.05 3.24
N ILE A 414 -6.72 13.83 3.33
CA ILE A 414 -8.15 13.61 3.58
C ILE A 414 -8.53 14.11 4.98
N ILE A 415 -7.76 13.78 6.03
CA ILE A 415 -7.99 14.25 7.41
C ILE A 415 -7.95 15.77 7.48
N VAL A 416 -6.93 16.41 6.88
CA VAL A 416 -6.82 17.89 6.85
C VAL A 416 -8.05 18.52 6.20
N THR A 417 -8.57 17.93 5.12
CA THR A 417 -9.81 18.42 4.50
C THR A 417 -11.02 18.23 5.43
N VAL A 418 -11.19 17.05 6.03
CA VAL A 418 -12.35 16.74 6.89
C VAL A 418 -12.36 17.63 8.13
N LEU A 419 -11.19 17.86 8.72
CA LEU A 419 -11.01 18.86 9.78
C LEU A 419 -11.39 20.25 9.28
N SER A 420 -10.93 20.66 8.08
CA SER A 420 -11.31 21.95 7.49
C SER A 420 -12.83 22.11 7.33
N MET A 421 -13.56 21.06 6.93
CA MET A 421 -15.03 21.07 6.86
C MET A 421 -15.70 21.07 8.24
N ALA A 422 -15.11 20.40 9.22
CA ALA A 422 -15.59 20.45 10.61
C ALA A 422 -15.36 21.84 11.25
N PHE A 423 -14.31 22.56 10.84
CA PHE A 423 -14.02 23.93 11.28
C PHE A 423 -14.92 24.99 10.64
N THR A 424 -15.50 24.75 9.46
CA THR A 424 -16.40 25.72 8.80
C THR A 424 -17.88 25.60 9.21
N ALA A 425 -18.24 24.64 10.08
CA ALA A 425 -19.62 24.31 10.50
C ALA A 425 -20.62 23.96 9.37
N SER A 426 -20.20 24.08 8.12
CA SER A 426 -20.96 23.76 6.92
C SER A 426 -20.93 22.25 6.67
N SER A 427 -21.71 21.48 7.43
CA SER A 427 -22.15 20.16 6.98
C SER A 427 -23.16 20.36 5.84
N GLU A 428 -22.66 20.74 4.66
CA GLU A 428 -23.48 20.78 3.45
C GLU A 428 -24.15 19.42 3.29
N ARG A 429 -25.49 19.40 3.32
CA ARG A 429 -26.29 18.19 3.12
C ARG A 429 -26.34 17.76 1.65
N THR A 430 -25.24 17.97 0.93
CA THR A 430 -25.05 17.57 -0.47
C THR A 430 -24.73 16.09 -0.55
N ALA A 431 -25.10 15.44 -1.65
CA ALA A 431 -24.76 14.04 -1.89
C ALA A 431 -23.24 13.81 -1.86
N HIS A 432 -22.46 14.78 -2.35
CA HIS A 432 -21.00 14.77 -2.25
C HIS A 432 -20.51 14.74 -0.79
N GLY A 433 -21.06 15.57 0.10
CA GLY A 433 -20.69 15.58 1.52
C GLY A 433 -20.91 14.22 2.21
N TYR A 434 -22.09 13.62 2.04
CA TYR A 434 -22.38 12.30 2.61
C TYR A 434 -21.50 11.18 2.04
N MET A 435 -21.31 11.13 0.71
CA MET A 435 -20.41 10.15 0.08
C MET A 435 -18.94 10.36 0.48
N GLY A 436 -18.53 11.61 0.66
CA GLY A 436 -17.21 12.01 1.16
C GLY A 436 -16.96 11.48 2.57
N ILE A 437 -17.88 11.72 3.51
CA ILE A 437 -17.77 11.21 4.89
C ILE A 437 -17.65 9.68 4.93
N LEU A 438 -18.49 8.95 4.18
CA LEU A 438 -18.40 7.49 4.08
C LEU A 438 -17.05 7.02 3.51
N THR A 439 -16.54 7.72 2.50
CA THR A 439 -15.23 7.46 1.88
C THR A 439 -14.08 7.71 2.86
N VAL A 440 -14.15 8.79 3.65
CA VAL A 440 -13.17 9.14 4.69
C VAL A 440 -13.09 8.04 5.75
N VAL A 441 -14.23 7.64 6.30
CA VAL A 441 -14.31 6.58 7.32
C VAL A 441 -13.75 5.27 6.76
N ALA A 442 -14.12 4.90 5.53
CA ALA A 442 -13.59 3.72 4.86
C ALA A 442 -12.06 3.80 4.65
N ALA A 443 -11.51 4.96 4.28
CA ALA A 443 -10.07 5.17 4.11
C ALA A 443 -9.29 5.11 5.44
N LEU A 444 -9.85 5.64 6.53
CA LEU A 444 -9.28 5.54 7.88
C LEU A 444 -9.24 4.09 8.38
N VAL A 445 -10.35 3.35 8.19
CA VAL A 445 -10.39 1.91 8.51
C VAL A 445 -9.41 1.11 7.64
N LEU A 446 -9.32 1.43 6.35
CA LEU A 446 -8.37 0.79 5.43
C LEU A 446 -6.91 0.96 5.87
N ALA A 447 -6.53 2.17 6.29
CA ALA A 447 -5.18 2.51 6.71
C ALA A 447 -4.82 1.94 8.10
N THR A 448 -5.75 1.94 9.04
CA THR A 448 -5.57 1.32 10.36
C THR A 448 -5.47 -0.20 10.28
N VAL A 449 -6.34 -0.87 9.50
CA VAL A 449 -6.24 -2.32 9.21
C VAL A 449 -4.92 -2.64 8.51
N GLY A 450 -4.53 -1.85 7.50
CA GLY A 450 -3.27 -2.05 6.77
C GLY A 450 -2.03 -1.91 7.65
N SER A 451 -1.98 -0.88 8.49
CA SER A 451 -0.85 -0.59 9.39
C SER A 451 -0.73 -1.61 10.53
N SER A 452 -1.86 -2.11 11.04
CA SER A 452 -1.90 -3.05 12.17
C SER A 452 -1.59 -4.50 11.78
N MET A 453 -1.57 -4.86 10.49
CA MET A 453 -1.25 -6.23 10.04
C MET A 453 0.11 -6.78 10.54
N GLY A 454 1.06 -5.91 10.88
CA GLY A 454 2.36 -6.31 11.44
C GLY A 454 2.28 -6.81 12.88
N ALA A 455 1.29 -6.36 13.67
CA ALA A 455 1.14 -6.69 15.08
C ALA A 455 0.46 -8.05 15.34
N PHE A 456 -0.17 -8.66 14.32
CA PHE A 456 -0.93 -9.90 14.45
C PHE A 456 -0.28 -11.05 13.68
N THR A 457 0.17 -12.09 14.38
CA THR A 457 0.86 -13.26 13.81
C THR A 457 -0.02 -14.49 13.61
N ASN A 458 -1.19 -14.54 14.27
CA ASN A 458 -2.10 -15.69 14.31
C ASN A 458 -3.16 -15.68 13.17
N LYS A 459 -4.15 -16.59 13.26
CA LYS A 459 -5.30 -16.77 12.33
C LYS A 459 -6.05 -15.48 11.92
N ILE A 460 -5.87 -14.38 12.65
CA ILE A 460 -6.47 -13.06 12.39
C ILE A 460 -5.82 -12.35 11.18
N ARG A 461 -4.50 -12.49 10.98
CA ARG A 461 -3.76 -11.81 9.90
C ARG A 461 -4.34 -12.04 8.49
N PRO A 462 -4.70 -13.26 8.05
CA PRO A 462 -5.34 -13.45 6.75
C PRO A 462 -6.73 -12.81 6.64
N ILE A 463 -7.47 -12.68 7.75
CA ILE A 463 -8.77 -12.00 7.78
C ILE A 463 -8.56 -10.49 7.57
N LEU A 464 -7.60 -9.88 8.28
CA LEU A 464 -7.24 -8.46 8.08
C LEU A 464 -6.73 -8.19 6.65
N ALA A 465 -5.98 -9.11 6.06
CA ALA A 465 -5.52 -8.99 4.67
C ALA A 465 -6.67 -9.07 3.65
N ILE A 466 -7.67 -9.92 3.89
CA ILE A 466 -8.91 -9.97 3.08
C ILE A 466 -9.69 -8.66 3.24
N LEU A 467 -9.88 -8.20 4.48
CA LEU A 467 -10.62 -6.98 4.80
C LEU A 467 -9.97 -5.73 4.18
N HIS A 468 -8.65 -5.57 4.32
CA HIS A 468 -7.91 -4.48 3.69
C HIS A 468 -8.06 -4.51 2.15
N LYS A 469 -8.00 -5.70 1.55
CA LYS A 469 -8.15 -5.84 0.09
C LYS A 469 -9.58 -5.55 -0.39
N SER A 470 -10.61 -6.04 0.30
CA SER A 470 -12.00 -5.80 -0.09
C SER A 470 -12.37 -4.32 0.09
N LEU A 471 -12.06 -3.74 1.25
CA LEU A 471 -12.31 -2.33 1.55
C LEU A 471 -11.55 -1.41 0.60
N GLY A 472 -10.31 -1.75 0.22
CA GLY A 472 -9.53 -1.02 -0.77
C GLY A 472 -10.18 -1.00 -2.14
N TYR A 473 -10.74 -2.14 -2.61
CA TYR A 473 -11.51 -2.15 -3.86
C TYR A 473 -12.82 -1.36 -3.75
N THR A 474 -13.54 -1.44 -2.62
CA THR A 474 -14.75 -0.65 -2.40
C THR A 474 -14.46 0.85 -2.52
N VAL A 475 -13.47 1.36 -1.78
CA VAL A 475 -13.07 2.77 -1.84
C VAL A 475 -12.66 3.17 -3.27
N MET A 476 -11.88 2.33 -3.96
CA MET A 476 -11.46 2.60 -5.34
C MET A 476 -12.62 2.66 -6.35
N LEU A 477 -13.71 1.93 -6.10
CA LEU A 477 -14.90 1.92 -6.96
C LEU A 477 -15.88 3.05 -6.65
N THR A 478 -15.95 3.51 -5.38
CA THR A 478 -16.91 4.55 -4.96
C THR A 478 -16.33 5.97 -4.98
N THR A 479 -15.01 6.15 -5.02
CA THR A 479 -14.39 7.48 -5.10
C THR A 479 -14.61 8.22 -6.43
N PRO A 480 -14.60 7.58 -7.62
CA PRO A 480 -14.90 8.27 -8.89
C PRO A 480 -16.23 9.02 -8.89
N ILE A 481 -17.30 8.39 -8.41
CA ILE A 481 -18.63 9.03 -8.38
C ILE A 481 -18.73 10.11 -7.30
N THR A 482 -18.00 9.96 -6.20
CA THR A 482 -17.88 10.99 -5.14
C THR A 482 -17.16 12.23 -5.67
N MET A 483 -16.08 12.05 -6.44
CA MET A 483 -15.31 13.14 -7.06
C MET A 483 -16.09 13.81 -8.19
N TRP A 484 -16.76 13.04 -9.04
CA TRP A 484 -17.66 13.57 -10.08
C TRP A 484 -18.77 14.44 -9.46
N ALA A 485 -19.40 13.99 -8.37
CA ALA A 485 -20.41 14.79 -7.66
C ALA A 485 -19.82 16.11 -7.12
N GLY A 486 -18.58 16.09 -6.60
CA GLY A 486 -17.88 17.30 -6.18
C GLY A 486 -17.53 18.24 -7.34
N PHE A 487 -17.16 17.70 -8.50
CA PHE A 487 -16.92 18.49 -9.71
C PHE A 487 -18.18 19.17 -10.24
N VAL A 488 -19.33 18.49 -10.19
CA VAL A 488 -20.64 19.06 -10.54
C VAL A 488 -21.00 20.22 -9.60
N LEU A 489 -20.73 20.11 -8.29
CA LEU A 489 -20.92 21.23 -7.35
C LEU A 489 -20.00 22.44 -7.63
N LEU A 490 -18.80 22.20 -8.17
CA LEU A 490 -17.83 23.26 -8.48
C LEU A 490 -18.05 23.96 -9.84
N ARG A 491 -19.02 23.51 -10.66
CA ARG A 491 -19.35 24.12 -11.96
C ARG A 491 -20.87 24.23 -12.20
N PRO A 492 -21.47 25.44 -12.08
CA PRO A 492 -22.71 25.72 -12.79
C PRO A 492 -22.39 25.80 -14.29
N PHE A 493 -22.81 24.78 -15.04
CA PHE A 493 -23.00 24.72 -16.50
C PHE A 493 -22.25 25.74 -17.37
N GLU A 494 -21.07 25.39 -17.93
CA GLU A 494 -20.71 25.72 -19.33
C GLU A 494 -19.67 24.72 -19.94
N SER A 495 -20.00 24.29 -21.16
CA SER A 495 -19.16 23.87 -22.32
C SER A 495 -18.04 22.80 -22.27
N GLU A 496 -17.79 22.03 -21.20
CA GLU A 496 -16.83 20.89 -21.24
C GLU A 496 -17.52 19.51 -21.15
N ALA A 497 -18.17 19.10 -22.25
CA ALA A 497 -19.02 17.91 -22.33
C ALA A 497 -18.33 16.56 -22.05
N LEU A 498 -16.99 16.52 -22.08
CA LEU A 498 -16.23 15.32 -21.68
C LEU A 498 -16.27 15.13 -20.16
N LEU A 499 -15.86 16.15 -19.39
CA LEU A 499 -15.63 16.05 -17.94
C LEU A 499 -16.92 15.91 -17.12
N SER A 500 -18.05 16.34 -17.66
CA SER A 500 -19.38 16.11 -17.07
C SER A 500 -19.81 14.64 -17.09
N SER A 501 -19.19 13.78 -17.93
CA SER A 501 -19.52 12.35 -17.97
C SER A 501 -18.89 11.59 -16.80
N PRO A 502 -19.68 10.93 -15.92
CA PRO A 502 -19.12 10.15 -14.80
C PRO A 502 -18.24 8.99 -15.27
N ALA A 503 -18.38 8.53 -16.52
CA ALA A 503 -17.58 7.44 -17.07
C ALA A 503 -16.07 7.77 -17.15
N LEU A 504 -15.70 9.03 -17.43
CA LEU A 504 -14.28 9.42 -17.49
C LEU A 504 -13.59 9.32 -16.13
N TRP A 505 -14.33 9.53 -15.04
CA TRP A 505 -13.80 9.48 -13.68
C TRP A 505 -13.42 8.05 -13.25
N TYR A 506 -13.93 7.03 -13.95
CA TYR A 506 -13.49 5.64 -13.79
C TYR A 506 -12.22 5.28 -14.56
N MET A 507 -11.64 6.19 -15.36
CA MET A 507 -10.38 5.90 -16.09
C MET A 507 -9.23 5.44 -15.18
N PRO A 508 -8.98 6.00 -13.97
CA PRO A 508 -7.97 5.48 -13.05
C PRO A 508 -8.28 4.05 -12.57
N VAL A 509 -9.56 3.72 -12.38
CA VAL A 509 -10.02 2.36 -12.03
C VAL A 509 -9.78 1.41 -13.19
N MET A 510 -10.08 1.84 -14.42
CA MET A 510 -9.82 1.07 -15.64
C MET A 510 -8.32 0.88 -15.87
N VAL A 511 -7.48 1.87 -15.57
CA VAL A 511 -6.01 1.74 -15.61
C VAL A 511 -5.53 0.77 -14.55
N VAL A 512 -5.99 0.84 -13.30
CA VAL A 512 -5.59 -0.12 -12.26
C VAL A 512 -6.14 -1.53 -12.55
N GLY A 513 -7.32 -1.64 -13.15
CA GLY A 513 -7.90 -2.89 -13.64
C GLY A 513 -7.08 -3.49 -14.77
N ALA A 514 -6.77 -2.70 -15.80
CA ALA A 514 -5.90 -3.07 -16.92
C ALA A 514 -4.47 -3.40 -16.46
N MET A 515 -3.91 -2.66 -15.50
CA MET A 515 -2.61 -2.93 -14.88
C MET A 515 -2.64 -4.14 -13.94
N SER A 516 -3.78 -4.46 -13.32
CA SER A 516 -3.97 -5.71 -12.55
C SER A 516 -4.13 -6.92 -13.46
N ILE A 517 -4.79 -6.76 -14.61
CA ILE A 517 -4.88 -7.78 -15.65
C ILE A 517 -3.51 -7.94 -16.30
N ALA A 518 -2.82 -6.85 -16.64
CA ALA A 518 -1.47 -6.85 -17.18
C ALA A 518 -0.48 -7.41 -16.15
N GLU A 519 -0.60 -7.14 -14.85
CA GLU A 519 0.25 -7.78 -13.82
C GLU A 519 -0.03 -9.28 -13.74
N ARG A 520 -1.29 -9.71 -13.82
CA ARG A 520 -1.63 -11.15 -13.84
C ARG A 520 -1.15 -11.83 -15.11
N LEU A 521 -1.31 -11.19 -16.28
CA LEU A 521 -0.82 -11.67 -17.57
C LEU A 521 0.71 -11.69 -17.57
N ILE A 522 1.36 -10.59 -17.18
CA ILE A 522 2.81 -10.50 -16.96
C ILE A 522 3.21 -11.62 -16.04
N ARG A 523 2.69 -11.81 -14.82
CA ARG A 523 3.04 -12.97 -13.98
C ARG A 523 2.82 -14.32 -14.67
N ARG A 524 1.74 -14.48 -15.43
CA ARG A 524 1.45 -15.68 -16.23
C ARG A 524 2.45 -15.90 -17.38
N PHE A 525 3.14 -14.84 -17.83
CA PHE A 525 4.17 -14.80 -18.88
C PHE A 525 5.61 -14.45 -18.37
N HIS A 526 5.78 -14.17 -17.07
CA HIS A 526 7.01 -13.76 -16.35
C HIS A 526 7.28 -14.65 -15.12
N PHE A 527 6.57 -15.78 -14.99
CA PHE A 527 7.26 -16.98 -14.54
C PHE A 527 8.27 -17.36 -15.62
N ARG A 528 9.35 -16.58 -15.68
CA ARG A 528 10.47 -16.83 -16.57
C ARG A 528 10.94 -18.24 -16.22
N GLU A 529 10.92 -19.10 -17.21
CA GLU A 529 11.54 -20.42 -17.11
C GLU A 529 13.04 -20.19 -16.97
N ILE A 530 13.51 -20.23 -15.72
CA ILE A 530 14.92 -20.10 -15.42
C ILE A 530 15.48 -21.51 -15.49
N TYR A 531 16.21 -21.80 -16.54
CA TYR A 531 16.98 -23.03 -16.66
C TYR A 531 18.15 -23.02 -15.69
N TRP A 532 18.64 -24.20 -15.31
CA TRP A 532 19.67 -24.36 -14.28
C TRP A 532 20.98 -23.63 -14.64
N GLU A 533 21.33 -23.66 -15.93
CA GLU A 533 22.48 -22.99 -16.52
C GLU A 533 22.36 -21.47 -16.36
N THR A 534 21.20 -20.91 -16.74
CA THR A 534 20.89 -19.48 -16.59
C THR A 534 20.86 -19.05 -15.12
N PHE A 535 20.37 -19.91 -14.21
CA PHE A 535 20.45 -19.67 -12.76
C PHE A 535 21.91 -19.56 -12.30
N GLN A 536 22.78 -20.50 -12.71
CA GLN A 536 24.19 -20.46 -12.34
C GLN A 536 24.91 -19.24 -12.94
N GLU A 537 24.63 -18.83 -14.18
CA GLU A 537 25.19 -17.62 -14.79
C GLU A 537 24.74 -16.34 -14.04
N MET A 538 23.48 -16.27 -13.63
CA MET A 538 22.98 -15.15 -12.82
C MET A 538 23.65 -15.07 -11.44
N VAL A 539 23.95 -16.22 -10.82
CA VAL A 539 24.70 -16.27 -9.56
C VAL A 539 26.18 -15.88 -9.77
N LYS A 540 26.83 -16.39 -10.83
CA LYS A 540 28.22 -16.06 -11.21
C LYS A 540 28.42 -14.58 -11.53
N SER A 541 27.43 -13.94 -12.16
CA SER A 541 27.41 -12.49 -12.41
C SER A 541 27.10 -11.64 -11.16
N GLY A 542 27.07 -12.26 -9.97
CA GLY A 542 27.06 -11.57 -8.68
C GLY A 542 25.70 -11.53 -7.98
N ARG A 543 24.60 -11.89 -8.64
CA ARG A 543 23.26 -11.86 -8.01
C ARG A 543 23.18 -12.82 -6.83
N LYS A 544 22.49 -12.42 -5.76
CA LYS A 544 22.23 -13.28 -4.60
C LYS A 544 20.91 -14.01 -4.82
N LEU A 545 20.96 -15.13 -5.54
CA LEU A 545 19.79 -15.97 -5.81
C LEU A 545 19.79 -17.25 -4.95
N MET A 546 18.62 -17.83 -4.74
CA MET A 546 18.38 -19.05 -3.96
C MET A 546 17.24 -19.83 -4.62
N ILE A 547 17.19 -21.16 -4.46
CA ILE A 547 16.06 -22.00 -4.87
C ILE A 547 15.34 -22.53 -3.64
N VAL A 548 14.01 -22.46 -3.63
CA VAL A 548 13.16 -23.17 -2.65
C VAL A 548 11.89 -23.66 -3.36
N HIS A 549 11.53 -24.93 -3.21
CA HIS A 549 10.35 -25.55 -3.85
C HIS A 549 10.31 -25.29 -5.37
N GLY A 550 11.45 -25.46 -6.06
CA GLY A 550 11.61 -25.16 -7.49
C GLY A 550 11.35 -23.69 -7.89
N SER A 551 11.26 -22.79 -6.91
CA SER A 551 11.08 -21.36 -7.12
C SER A 551 12.44 -20.67 -6.95
N VAL A 552 12.87 -19.93 -7.97
CA VAL A 552 14.08 -19.09 -7.87
C VAL A 552 13.69 -17.78 -7.18
N ILE A 553 14.45 -17.38 -6.18
CA ILE A 553 14.20 -16.23 -5.31
C ILE A 553 15.44 -15.34 -5.29
N ASP A 554 15.26 -14.01 -5.36
CA ASP A 554 16.35 -13.05 -5.14
C ASP A 554 16.40 -12.64 -3.66
N ILE A 555 17.45 -13.08 -2.97
CA ILE A 555 17.66 -12.81 -1.54
C ILE A 555 18.43 -11.51 -1.30
N ALA A 556 18.94 -10.82 -2.33
CA ALA A 556 19.63 -9.53 -2.16
C ALA A 556 18.70 -8.45 -1.61
N VAL A 557 17.43 -8.46 -2.06
CA VAL A 557 16.41 -7.49 -1.64
C VAL A 557 15.72 -7.91 -0.33
N TRP A 558 15.53 -9.21 -0.12
CA TRP A 558 14.78 -9.72 1.04
C TRP A 558 15.65 -9.97 2.28
N GLY A 559 16.95 -10.23 2.15
CA GLY A 559 17.78 -10.69 3.28
C GLY A 559 17.81 -9.75 4.48
N LEU A 560 17.77 -8.43 4.27
CA LEU A 560 17.68 -7.42 5.34
C LEU A 560 16.35 -7.45 6.10
N ASN A 561 15.31 -8.10 5.57
CA ASN A 561 13.96 -8.23 6.13
C ASN A 561 13.63 -9.67 6.52
N HIS A 562 14.61 -10.58 6.47
CA HIS A 562 14.46 -11.94 6.94
C HIS A 562 14.30 -11.92 8.47
N PRO A 563 13.29 -12.60 9.07
CA PRO A 563 13.09 -12.57 10.52
C PRO A 563 14.26 -13.10 11.35
N GLY A 564 15.12 -13.94 10.77
CA GLY A 564 16.37 -14.40 11.38
C GLY A 564 17.63 -13.69 10.85
N GLY A 565 17.49 -12.57 10.15
CA GLY A 565 18.60 -11.79 9.60
C GLY A 565 19.21 -12.32 8.28
N PRO A 566 20.06 -11.51 7.61
CA PRO A 566 20.65 -11.84 6.31
C PRO A 566 21.73 -12.94 6.40
N GLU A 567 22.42 -13.05 7.54
CA GLU A 567 23.53 -14.00 7.76
C GLU A 567 23.09 -15.46 7.60
N LEU A 568 21.84 -15.79 7.94
CA LEU A 568 21.27 -17.12 7.73
C LEU A 568 21.06 -17.50 6.26
N LEU A 569 21.01 -16.53 5.34
CA LEU A 569 20.71 -16.75 3.92
C LEU A 569 21.95 -16.82 3.03
N GLU A 570 23.04 -16.16 3.42
CA GLU A 570 24.30 -16.16 2.64
C GLU A 570 24.87 -17.58 2.37
N PRO A 571 24.85 -18.55 3.32
CA PRO A 571 25.33 -19.92 3.06
C PRO A 571 24.57 -20.65 1.94
N PHE A 572 23.35 -20.21 1.64
CA PHE A 572 22.46 -20.80 0.64
C PHE A 572 22.42 -20.01 -0.68
N LYS A 573 23.24 -18.96 -0.83
CA LYS A 573 23.42 -18.24 -2.09
C LYS A 573 23.87 -19.22 -3.19
N GLY A 574 23.09 -19.27 -4.27
CA GLY A 574 23.31 -20.14 -5.43
C GLY A 574 22.94 -21.60 -5.21
N ARG A 575 22.26 -21.94 -4.10
CA ARG A 575 21.91 -23.32 -3.73
C ARG A 575 20.40 -23.50 -3.60
N ASP A 576 19.98 -24.76 -3.53
CA ASP A 576 18.64 -25.14 -3.09
C ASP A 576 18.59 -25.17 -1.55
N ALA A 577 17.66 -24.42 -0.98
CA ALA A 577 17.43 -24.30 0.46
C ALA A 577 16.10 -24.94 0.89
N THR A 578 15.45 -25.73 0.01
CA THR A 578 14.12 -26.33 0.28
C THR A 578 14.10 -27.14 1.57
N ALA A 579 15.10 -28.00 1.79
CA ALA A 579 15.14 -28.87 2.97
C ALA A 579 15.28 -28.08 4.29
N VAL A 580 16.15 -27.06 4.32
CA VAL A 580 16.29 -26.16 5.48
C VAL A 580 15.05 -25.30 5.68
N PHE A 581 14.43 -24.82 4.60
CA PHE A 581 13.20 -24.03 4.65
C PHE A 581 11.99 -24.82 5.19
N ASP A 582 11.88 -26.11 4.86
CA ASP A 582 10.86 -26.98 5.43
C ASP A 582 11.20 -27.49 6.84
N GLY A 583 12.41 -27.21 7.34
CA GLY A 583 12.90 -27.67 8.65
C GLY A 583 13.39 -29.12 8.67
N LEU A 584 13.52 -29.75 7.50
CA LEU A 584 14.04 -31.11 7.33
C LEU A 584 15.54 -31.17 7.64
N ASP A 585 16.28 -30.13 7.22
CA ASP A 585 17.69 -29.94 7.54
C ASP A 585 17.86 -28.80 8.56
N GLY A 586 18.79 -28.98 9.51
CA GLY A 586 19.15 -27.96 10.49
C GLY A 586 20.34 -27.11 10.03
N TYR A 587 20.34 -25.82 10.35
CA TYR A 587 21.48 -24.93 10.12
C TYR A 587 22.29 -24.76 11.41
N THR A 588 23.61 -24.87 11.31
CA THR A 588 24.53 -24.66 12.44
C THR A 588 24.85 -23.18 12.57
N ASP A 589 24.48 -22.57 13.69
CA ASP A 589 24.78 -21.16 13.95
C ASP A 589 26.27 -20.88 14.20
N THR A 590 26.65 -19.60 14.28
CA THR A 590 28.02 -19.15 14.56
C THR A 590 28.55 -19.57 15.93
N VAL A 591 27.71 -20.17 16.78
CA VAL A 591 28.04 -20.70 18.11
C VAL A 591 28.11 -22.23 18.12
N GLY A 592 27.93 -22.89 16.97
CA GLY A 592 28.03 -24.35 16.80
C GLY A 592 26.74 -25.12 17.10
N PHE A 593 25.61 -24.46 17.34
CA PHE A 593 24.34 -25.15 17.62
C PHE A 593 23.52 -25.36 16.35
N GLN A 594 23.11 -26.61 16.11
CA GLN A 594 22.22 -26.97 15.00
C GLN A 594 20.77 -26.58 15.33
N ARG A 595 20.20 -25.67 14.54
CA ARG A 595 18.83 -25.15 14.70
C ARG A 595 17.95 -25.52 13.52
N HIS A 596 16.77 -26.05 13.81
CA HIS A 596 15.74 -26.37 12.81
C HIS A 596 14.68 -25.27 12.79
N TYR A 597 14.36 -24.75 11.60
CA TYR A 597 13.41 -23.65 11.41
C TYR A 597 12.27 -24.07 10.48
N SER A 598 11.13 -24.49 11.05
CA SER A 598 9.93 -24.78 10.26
C SER A 598 9.17 -23.51 9.90
N HIS A 599 9.04 -23.21 8.60
CA HIS A 599 8.34 -22.00 8.15
C HIS A 599 6.81 -22.15 8.18
N THR A 600 6.12 -21.13 8.73
CA THR A 600 4.65 -21.10 8.81
C THR A 600 3.99 -21.04 7.42
N ASN A 601 2.71 -21.42 7.32
CA ASN A 601 1.94 -21.30 6.08
C ASN A 601 1.92 -19.86 5.52
N PHE A 602 2.06 -18.84 6.37
CA PHE A 602 2.25 -17.46 5.93
C PHE A 602 3.58 -17.27 5.20
N ALA A 603 4.69 -17.74 5.77
CA ALA A 603 6.00 -17.71 5.12
C ALA A 603 6.05 -18.54 3.82
N LYS A 604 5.41 -19.72 3.79
CA LYS A 604 5.24 -20.52 2.55
C LYS A 604 4.41 -19.79 1.49
N GLY A 605 3.45 -18.95 1.91
CA GLY A 605 2.71 -18.04 1.02
C GLY A 605 3.56 -16.87 0.50
N MET A 606 4.37 -16.26 1.37
CA MET A 606 5.31 -15.19 1.02
C MET A 606 6.40 -15.68 0.04
N LEU A 607 6.85 -16.92 0.16
CA LEU A 607 7.79 -17.51 -0.79
C LEU A 607 7.25 -17.55 -2.23
N LYS A 608 5.95 -17.85 -2.39
CA LYS A 608 5.25 -17.74 -3.69
C LYS A 608 5.13 -16.29 -4.17
N SER A 609 5.17 -15.31 -3.26
CA SER A 609 5.22 -13.90 -3.67
C SER A 609 6.58 -13.57 -4.27
N MET A 610 7.67 -13.95 -3.57
CA MET A 610 9.08 -13.58 -3.80
C MET A 610 9.77 -14.25 -5.00
N ARG A 611 9.17 -15.31 -5.55
CA ARG A 611 9.63 -16.02 -6.76
C ARG A 611 9.88 -15.06 -7.94
N ILE A 612 11.14 -14.97 -8.40
CA ILE A 612 11.56 -14.22 -9.59
C ILE A 612 11.47 -15.06 -10.88
N GLY A 613 11.36 -16.37 -10.74
CA GLY A 613 11.12 -17.30 -11.84
C GLY A 613 10.95 -18.72 -11.32
N THR A 614 10.56 -19.62 -12.21
CA THR A 614 10.48 -21.04 -11.89
C THR A 614 11.76 -21.69 -12.36
N LEU A 615 12.36 -22.55 -11.53
CA LEU A 615 13.35 -23.49 -12.04
C LEU A 615 12.58 -24.54 -12.84
N VAL A 616 12.48 -24.35 -14.16
CA VAL A 616 11.71 -25.23 -15.03
C VAL A 616 12.60 -26.29 -15.65
N GLN A 617 12.17 -27.53 -15.53
CA GLN A 617 12.49 -28.56 -16.51
C GLN A 617 11.37 -28.52 -17.58
N LYS A 618 11.72 -28.26 -18.85
CA LYS A 618 10.80 -27.97 -19.99
C LYS A 618 9.43 -28.67 -19.90
N SER A 619 8.34 -27.91 -20.05
CA SER A 619 6.96 -28.43 -19.92
C SER A 619 6.44 -29.13 -21.19
N LYS A 620 5.64 -30.19 -21.03
CA LYS A 620 5.43 -31.24 -22.04
C LYS A 620 4.90 -30.79 -23.42
N ASP A 621 4.03 -29.78 -23.49
CA ASP A 621 3.27 -29.45 -24.71
C ASP A 621 3.86 -28.29 -25.54
N GLU A 622 4.36 -27.22 -24.91
CA GLU A 622 5.20 -26.22 -25.60
C GLU A 622 6.60 -26.75 -25.87
N ALA A 623 7.05 -27.69 -25.03
CA ALA A 623 8.06 -28.62 -25.48
C ALA A 623 7.53 -29.34 -26.73
N LEU A 624 6.48 -30.19 -26.76
CA LEU A 624 6.02 -30.87 -28.01
C LEU A 624 6.02 -30.00 -29.30
N ALA A 625 5.51 -28.76 -29.26
CA ALA A 625 5.54 -27.85 -30.40
C ALA A 625 6.97 -27.45 -30.86
N SER A 626 7.89 -27.26 -29.92
CA SER A 626 9.33 -27.00 -30.17
C SER A 626 10.21 -28.27 -30.13
N ILE A 627 9.68 -29.43 -29.73
CA ILE A 627 10.25 -30.80 -29.66
C ILE A 627 10.04 -31.54 -30.97
N ARG A 628 9.19 -31.03 -31.87
CA ARG A 628 9.44 -31.23 -33.30
C ARG A 628 10.85 -30.77 -33.72
N VAL A 629 11.57 -30.00 -32.88
CA VAL A 629 12.92 -29.48 -33.17
C VAL A 629 13.98 -29.69 -32.07
N SER A 630 13.72 -29.58 -30.75
CA SER A 630 14.78 -29.74 -29.72
C SER A 630 14.40 -30.13 -28.26
N THR A 631 14.97 -31.25 -27.81
CA THR A 631 15.17 -31.76 -26.42
C THR A 631 13.89 -32.07 -25.61
N GLY A 632 13.42 -33.32 -25.46
CA GLY A 632 14.14 -34.58 -25.61
C GLY A 632 14.60 -34.86 -27.03
N ARG A 633 15.78 -35.47 -27.17
CA ARG A 633 16.05 -36.18 -28.41
C ARG A 633 15.23 -37.45 -28.35
N ASP A 634 14.13 -37.46 -29.09
CA ASP A 634 13.70 -38.67 -29.75
C ASP A 634 14.76 -38.89 -30.83
N PHE A 635 15.77 -39.71 -30.52
CA PHE A 635 16.84 -40.03 -31.46
C PHE A 635 16.67 -41.45 -31.96
N GLU A 636 17.09 -41.65 -33.19
CA GLU A 636 17.24 -42.98 -33.73
C GLU A 636 18.54 -43.59 -33.20
N MET A 637 18.44 -44.78 -32.61
CA MET A 637 19.59 -45.65 -32.48
C MET A 637 19.60 -46.65 -33.63
N ARG A 638 20.77 -46.91 -34.20
CA ARG A 638 20.94 -47.99 -35.18
C ARG A 638 21.35 -49.28 -34.49
N LEU A 639 20.62 -50.36 -34.70
CA LEU A 639 21.01 -51.69 -34.22
C LEU A 639 22.29 -52.14 -34.94
N LYS A 640 23.40 -52.27 -34.23
CA LYS A 640 24.67 -52.81 -34.76
C LYS A 640 24.70 -54.33 -34.71
N SER A 641 24.24 -54.91 -33.60
CA SER A 641 24.12 -56.36 -33.46
C SER A 641 23.07 -56.75 -32.42
N LYS A 642 22.44 -57.90 -32.67
CA LYS A 642 21.51 -58.59 -31.78
C LYS A 642 22.08 -60.00 -31.56
N THR A 643 22.43 -60.35 -30.33
CA THR A 643 22.97 -61.68 -29.99
C THR A 643 22.14 -62.30 -28.87
N GLN A 644 21.82 -63.57 -29.01
CA GLN A 644 21.17 -64.34 -27.95
C GLN A 644 22.22 -64.71 -26.89
N LEU A 645 22.01 -64.30 -25.64
CA LEU A 645 22.94 -64.64 -24.53
C LEU A 645 22.72 -66.05 -24.00
N LEU A 646 21.59 -66.67 -24.35
CA LEU A 646 21.14 -67.94 -23.81
C LEU A 646 20.70 -68.86 -24.95
N ASP A 647 21.65 -69.52 -25.60
CA ASP A 647 21.40 -70.84 -26.19
C ASP A 647 22.02 -71.90 -25.30
N GLY A 648 21.25 -72.95 -25.01
CA GLY A 648 21.69 -74.05 -24.18
C GLY A 648 22.59 -74.98 -24.97
N GLY A 649 23.90 -74.86 -24.79
CA GLY A 649 24.90 -75.82 -25.25
C GLY A 649 25.91 -75.29 -26.27
N PRO A 650 27.07 -75.96 -26.40
CA PRO A 650 28.16 -75.48 -27.25
C PRO A 650 27.96 -75.90 -28.70
N ASN A 651 27.28 -75.08 -29.52
CA ASN A 651 27.48 -75.12 -30.97
C ASN A 651 27.07 -73.82 -31.68
N LYS A 652 27.79 -73.50 -32.75
CA LYS A 652 27.56 -72.33 -33.62
C LYS A 652 26.32 -72.51 -34.49
N ALA A 653 25.52 -71.46 -34.65
CA ALA A 653 24.85 -71.14 -35.91
C ALA A 653 24.49 -69.63 -35.99
N HIS A 654 24.63 -69.02 -37.17
CA HIS A 654 23.84 -67.82 -37.49
C HIS A 654 22.37 -68.23 -37.58
N TYR A 655 21.46 -67.40 -37.06
CA TYR A 655 20.03 -67.69 -37.06
C TYR A 655 19.28 -66.70 -37.97
N ASP A 656 19.19 -67.04 -39.25
CA ASP A 656 18.34 -66.37 -40.24
C ASP A 656 17.01 -67.13 -40.38
N GLY A 657 16.01 -66.80 -39.57
CA GLY A 657 14.69 -67.43 -39.65
C GLY A 657 13.67 -66.95 -38.62
N PRO A 658 12.35 -67.01 -38.93
CA PRO A 658 11.30 -66.50 -38.05
C PRO A 658 11.04 -67.42 -36.85
N LEU A 659 10.93 -66.83 -35.65
CA LEU A 659 10.80 -67.54 -34.38
C LEU A 659 9.38 -68.10 -34.17
N ALA A 660 9.24 -69.42 -34.20
CA ALA A 660 7.99 -70.11 -33.87
C ALA A 660 8.16 -71.04 -32.64
N GLY A 661 7.42 -70.74 -31.56
CA GLY A 661 6.93 -71.70 -30.58
C GLY A 661 7.93 -72.49 -29.70
N ASN A 662 8.35 -71.92 -28.56
CA ASN A 662 8.12 -72.53 -27.22
C ASN A 662 8.73 -71.70 -26.08
N SER A 663 7.88 -71.34 -25.10
CA SER A 663 8.08 -71.14 -23.62
C SER A 663 9.43 -70.78 -22.95
N ARG A 664 10.52 -70.49 -23.68
CA ARG A 664 11.81 -70.05 -23.11
C ARG A 664 11.91 -68.53 -23.17
N HIS A 665 12.04 -67.89 -22.02
CA HIS A 665 12.26 -66.45 -21.92
C HIS A 665 13.72 -66.12 -22.27
N GLN A 666 14.03 -65.98 -23.56
CA GLN A 666 15.37 -65.62 -24.03
C GLN A 666 15.77 -64.23 -23.52
N VAL A 667 17.04 -64.04 -23.17
CA VAL A 667 17.64 -62.71 -22.97
C VAL A 667 18.50 -62.40 -24.18
N LEU A 668 18.19 -61.29 -24.86
CA LEU A 668 18.94 -60.83 -26.02
C LEU A 668 19.83 -59.64 -25.62
N LYS A 669 21.08 -59.66 -26.06
CA LYS A 669 22.02 -58.54 -26.01
C LYS A 669 21.88 -57.74 -27.29
N PHE A 670 21.45 -56.49 -27.15
CA PHE A 670 21.39 -55.53 -28.24
C PHE A 670 22.56 -54.56 -28.10
N VAL A 671 23.24 -54.27 -29.21
CA VAL A 671 24.25 -53.22 -29.32
C VAL A 671 23.71 -52.15 -30.25
N PHE A 672 23.46 -50.97 -29.72
CA PHE A 672 22.89 -49.84 -30.42
C PHE A 672 23.95 -48.73 -30.61
N LEU A 673 24.00 -48.15 -31.80
CA LEU A 673 24.82 -46.98 -32.11
C LEU A 673 24.00 -45.72 -31.90
N SER A 674 24.57 -44.78 -31.15
CA SER A 674 24.01 -43.45 -30.92
C SER A 674 25.03 -42.37 -31.26
N ASN A 675 24.58 -41.35 -31.98
CA ASN A 675 25.33 -40.09 -32.14
C ASN A 675 24.94 -39.05 -31.07
N SER A 676 24.06 -39.43 -30.14
CA SER A 676 23.61 -38.62 -29.02
C SER A 676 24.35 -39.06 -27.74
N PRO A 677 25.12 -38.17 -27.07
CA PRO A 677 25.54 -38.45 -25.70
C PRO A 677 24.31 -38.68 -24.82
N LEU A 678 24.24 -39.87 -24.23
CA LEU A 678 23.36 -40.18 -23.12
C LEU A 678 24.09 -39.90 -21.82
N PHE A 679 23.39 -39.32 -20.85
CA PHE A 679 23.93 -39.17 -19.50
C PHE A 679 23.97 -40.54 -18.79
N PHE A 680 25.10 -40.82 -18.13
CA PHE A 680 25.28 -42.06 -17.38
C PHE A 680 24.24 -42.16 -16.24
N GLY A 681 23.69 -43.36 -16.05
CA GLY A 681 22.67 -43.65 -15.03
C GLY A 681 21.21 -43.48 -15.49
N HIS A 682 20.95 -42.93 -16.68
CA HIS A 682 19.60 -42.84 -17.23
C HIS A 682 19.13 -44.14 -17.92
N SER A 683 17.82 -44.36 -17.93
CA SER A 683 17.20 -45.39 -18.76
C SER A 683 16.85 -44.81 -20.13
N VAL A 684 16.78 -45.69 -21.14
CA VAL A 684 16.39 -45.32 -22.50
C VAL A 684 14.98 -45.85 -22.75
N ARG A 685 14.09 -44.96 -23.16
CA ARG A 685 12.69 -45.27 -23.44
C ARG A 685 12.53 -45.63 -24.91
N PHE A 686 12.26 -46.90 -25.16
CA PHE A 686 11.94 -47.37 -26.50
C PHE A 686 10.48 -47.08 -26.82
N ILE A 687 10.22 -46.65 -28.05
CA ILE A 687 8.89 -46.31 -28.57
C ILE A 687 8.54 -47.30 -29.67
N HIS A 688 7.49 -48.10 -29.46
CA HIS A 688 7.05 -49.08 -30.45
C HIS A 688 6.37 -48.37 -31.63
N PRO A 689 6.86 -48.52 -32.88
CA PRO A 689 6.46 -47.67 -34.00
C PRO A 689 4.96 -47.76 -34.35
N ALA A 690 4.39 -48.96 -34.39
CA ALA A 690 2.98 -49.14 -34.78
C ALA A 690 1.94 -48.86 -33.67
N THR A 691 2.33 -48.86 -32.38
CA THR A 691 1.39 -48.79 -31.25
C THR A 691 1.61 -47.59 -30.34
N GLY A 692 2.71 -46.86 -30.50
CA GLY A 692 3.12 -45.79 -29.58
C GLY A 692 3.47 -46.29 -28.17
N LEU A 693 3.58 -47.61 -27.95
CA LEU A 693 3.87 -48.19 -26.65
C LEU A 693 5.27 -47.78 -26.19
N GLU A 694 5.36 -47.08 -25.07
CA GLU A 694 6.62 -46.66 -24.45
C GLU A 694 7.10 -47.66 -23.39
N ARG A 695 8.38 -48.05 -23.39
CA ARG A 695 9.00 -48.88 -22.33
C ARG A 695 10.44 -48.47 -22.05
N ASP A 696 10.78 -48.40 -20.78
CA ASP A 696 12.11 -48.03 -20.29
C ASP A 696 13.02 -49.25 -20.16
N TYR A 697 14.23 -49.16 -20.68
CA TYR A 697 15.29 -50.15 -20.52
C TYR A 697 16.60 -49.46 -20.15
N SER A 698 17.30 -49.97 -19.13
CA SER A 698 18.60 -49.44 -18.73
C SER A 698 19.71 -50.12 -19.54
N PRO A 699 20.65 -49.35 -20.14
CA PRO A 699 21.78 -49.94 -20.84
C PRO A 699 22.75 -50.58 -19.83
N THR A 700 23.22 -51.80 -20.09
CA THR A 700 24.15 -52.56 -19.24
C THR A 700 25.58 -52.06 -19.30
N TYR A 701 26.03 -51.61 -20.47
CA TYR A 701 27.37 -51.06 -20.71
C TYR A 701 27.32 -49.99 -21.80
N ALA A 702 28.25 -49.04 -21.79
CA ALA A 702 28.37 -48.01 -22.81
C ALA A 702 29.81 -47.55 -22.94
N GLU A 703 30.24 -47.37 -24.17
CA GLU A 703 31.61 -47.01 -24.54
C GLU A 703 31.55 -46.08 -25.75
N ILE A 704 32.59 -45.26 -25.92
CA ILE A 704 32.79 -44.48 -27.13
C ILE A 704 33.87 -45.18 -27.95
N GLN A 705 33.50 -45.76 -29.09
CA GLN A 705 34.45 -46.33 -30.06
C GLN A 705 34.33 -45.56 -31.37
N ASN A 706 35.46 -45.19 -31.97
CA ASN A 706 35.52 -44.45 -33.24
C ASN A 706 34.61 -43.19 -33.27
N ASN A 707 34.55 -42.46 -32.16
CA ASN A 707 33.72 -41.26 -31.97
C ASN A 707 32.18 -41.51 -32.07
N CYS A 708 31.73 -42.76 -31.89
CA CYS A 708 30.32 -43.13 -31.81
C CYS A 708 30.02 -43.81 -30.46
N LEU A 709 28.86 -43.53 -29.86
CA LEU A 709 28.47 -44.12 -28.59
C LEU A 709 27.82 -45.49 -28.83
N HIS A 710 28.46 -46.55 -28.36
CA HIS A 710 27.88 -47.89 -28.32
C HIS A 710 27.09 -48.06 -27.02
N LEU A 711 25.86 -48.55 -27.13
CA LEU A 711 24.95 -48.77 -26.01
C LEU A 711 24.52 -50.24 -25.99
N TYR A 712 24.90 -50.92 -24.92
CA TYR A 712 24.58 -52.33 -24.71
C TYR A 712 23.33 -52.46 -23.85
N PHE A 713 22.40 -53.32 -24.24
CA PHE A 713 21.19 -53.62 -23.46
C PHE A 713 21.00 -55.13 -23.37
N SER A 714 20.68 -55.64 -22.17
CA SER A 714 20.30 -57.04 -21.96
C SER A 714 18.79 -57.10 -21.65
N ILE A 715 17.98 -57.47 -22.65
CA ILE A 715 16.51 -57.39 -22.57
C ILE A 715 15.93 -58.80 -22.60
N LYS A 716 15.10 -59.13 -21.60
CA LYS A 716 14.35 -60.40 -21.51
C LYS A 716 13.13 -60.34 -22.42
N ILE A 717 12.99 -61.31 -23.31
CA ILE A 717 11.89 -61.39 -24.27
C ILE A 717 10.71 -62.11 -23.63
N TYR A 718 9.57 -61.42 -23.52
CA TYR A 718 8.33 -61.97 -22.97
C TYR A 718 7.41 -62.41 -24.11
N PRO A 719 6.87 -63.65 -24.11
CA PRO A 719 6.00 -64.16 -25.19
C PRO A 719 4.83 -63.23 -25.53
N ASN A 720 4.18 -62.67 -24.52
CA ASN A 720 3.01 -61.78 -24.68
C ASN A 720 3.38 -60.28 -24.62
N GLY A 721 4.67 -59.93 -24.61
CA GLY A 721 5.14 -58.56 -24.43
C GLY A 721 5.29 -57.83 -25.76
N ALA A 722 4.32 -57.00 -26.14
CA ALA A 722 4.31 -56.30 -27.44
C ALA A 722 5.62 -55.58 -27.78
N MET A 723 6.19 -54.81 -26.84
CA MET A 723 7.50 -54.17 -27.01
C MET A 723 8.63 -55.19 -27.24
N THR A 724 8.73 -56.23 -26.39
CA THR A 724 9.84 -57.17 -26.47
C THR A 724 9.76 -58.11 -27.67
N GLN A 725 8.55 -58.45 -28.12
CA GLN A 725 8.35 -59.19 -29.36
C GLN A 725 8.79 -58.35 -30.57
N TRP A 726 8.41 -57.06 -30.62
CA TRP A 726 8.92 -56.16 -31.66
C TRP A 726 10.45 -56.02 -31.62
N LEU A 727 11.06 -55.81 -30.44
CA LEU A 727 12.52 -55.77 -30.30
C LEU A 727 13.20 -57.06 -30.81
N ALA A 728 12.59 -58.22 -30.58
CA ALA A 728 13.10 -59.51 -31.09
C ALA A 728 13.07 -59.60 -32.63
N THR A 729 12.16 -58.88 -33.32
CA THR A 729 12.08 -58.86 -34.80
C THR A 729 13.13 -57.97 -35.49
N LEU A 730 13.80 -57.08 -34.75
CA LEU A 730 14.76 -56.13 -35.33
C LEU A 730 16.03 -56.80 -35.88
N ASN A 731 16.51 -56.33 -37.03
CA ASN A 731 17.73 -56.79 -37.69
C ASN A 731 18.87 -55.74 -37.59
N PRO A 732 20.15 -56.16 -37.65
CA PRO A 732 21.26 -55.22 -37.75
C PRO A 732 21.08 -54.26 -38.93
N GLY A 733 21.21 -52.96 -38.65
CA GLY A 733 20.89 -51.87 -39.58
C GLY A 733 19.60 -51.12 -39.24
N ASP A 734 18.64 -51.77 -38.57
CA ASP A 734 17.35 -51.17 -38.23
C ASP A 734 17.49 -49.96 -37.29
N LEU A 735 16.62 -48.97 -37.50
CA LEU A 735 16.54 -47.76 -36.70
C LEU A 735 15.41 -47.92 -35.67
N VAL A 736 15.71 -47.67 -34.40
CA VAL A 736 14.72 -47.64 -33.31
C VAL A 736 14.56 -46.23 -32.80
N LEU A 737 13.31 -45.75 -32.72
CA LEU A 737 13.01 -44.47 -32.10
C LEU A 737 13.06 -44.64 -30.58
N VAL A 738 13.97 -43.90 -29.94
CA VAL A 738 14.10 -43.89 -28.49
C VAL A 738 14.16 -42.47 -27.93
N ARG A 739 13.67 -42.32 -26.72
CA ARG A 739 13.69 -41.09 -25.93
C ARG A 739 14.59 -41.29 -24.71
N GLU A 740 15.40 -40.29 -24.39
CA GLU A 740 16.12 -40.28 -23.11
C GLU A 740 15.11 -40.17 -21.94
N ASN A 741 15.22 -41.04 -20.93
CA ASN A 741 14.38 -40.97 -19.74
C ASN A 741 15.21 -40.67 -18.49
N ARG A 742 15.02 -39.46 -17.95
CA ARG A 742 15.61 -38.99 -16.70
C ARG A 742 14.85 -39.54 -15.49
N CYS A 743 14.98 -40.85 -15.28
CA CYS A 743 14.58 -41.49 -14.02
C CYS A 743 15.51 -41.05 -12.86
N ALA A 744 15.07 -41.31 -11.63
CA ALA A 744 15.61 -40.81 -10.35
C ALA A 744 17.15 -40.64 -10.29
N ASN A 745 17.60 -39.59 -9.61
CA ASN A 745 19.02 -39.35 -9.32
C ASN A 745 19.64 -40.56 -8.57
N LEU A 746 20.28 -41.46 -9.32
CA LEU A 746 21.00 -42.61 -8.77
C LEU A 746 22.32 -42.20 -8.10
N TRP A 747 22.81 -41.04 -8.49
CA TRP A 747 24.06 -40.42 -8.04
C TRP A 747 23.92 -39.77 -6.68
N SER A 748 24.99 -39.79 -5.90
CA SER A 748 25.09 -38.98 -4.69
C SER A 748 25.07 -37.48 -5.05
N PRO A 749 24.31 -36.63 -4.33
CA PRO A 749 24.38 -35.18 -4.51
C PRO A 749 25.70 -34.59 -3.99
N GLU A 750 26.45 -35.37 -3.21
CA GLU A 750 27.74 -35.04 -2.61
C GLU A 750 28.83 -36.01 -3.12
N LYS A 751 30.11 -35.75 -2.83
CA LYS A 751 31.25 -36.67 -3.12
C LYS A 751 31.30 -37.26 -4.54
N HIS A 752 31.54 -36.43 -5.56
CA HIS A 752 31.83 -36.88 -6.94
C HIS A 752 30.80 -37.86 -7.54
N ALA A 753 29.50 -37.65 -7.26
CA ALA A 753 28.39 -38.52 -7.68
C ALA A 753 28.38 -39.94 -7.07
N CYS A 754 29.35 -40.30 -6.23
CA CYS A 754 29.49 -41.62 -5.62
C CYS A 754 28.96 -41.66 -4.18
N TRP A 755 28.40 -42.79 -3.77
CA TRP A 755 27.95 -43.05 -2.41
C TRP A 755 29.07 -43.68 -1.58
N GLN A 756 29.16 -43.32 -0.30
CA GLN A 756 30.09 -43.96 0.62
C GLN A 756 29.62 -45.37 0.97
N ARG A 757 28.31 -45.58 1.13
CA ARG A 757 27.72 -46.89 1.40
C ARG A 757 26.50 -47.13 0.53
N LEU A 758 26.51 -48.18 -0.27
CA LEU A 758 25.48 -48.45 -1.26
C LEU A 758 24.91 -49.86 -1.13
N LEU A 759 23.61 -49.97 -0.84
CA LEU A 759 22.87 -51.22 -0.90
C LEU A 759 22.10 -51.32 -2.22
N MET A 760 22.43 -52.28 -3.08
CA MET A 760 21.78 -52.51 -4.36
C MET A 760 20.98 -53.82 -4.32
N LEU A 761 19.67 -53.74 -4.43
CA LEU A 761 18.76 -54.88 -4.41
C LEU A 761 18.16 -55.08 -5.80
N CYS A 762 18.36 -56.24 -6.42
CA CYS A 762 17.87 -56.47 -7.77
C CYS A 762 17.29 -57.87 -7.99
N ALA A 763 16.34 -57.98 -8.92
CA ALA A 763 15.80 -59.27 -9.36
C ALA A 763 15.75 -59.38 -10.89
N GLY A 764 16.25 -60.50 -11.42
CA GLY A 764 16.34 -60.73 -12.87
C GLY A 764 17.10 -59.61 -13.59
N THR A 765 16.50 -59.01 -14.62
CA THR A 765 17.08 -57.86 -15.36
C THR A 765 17.17 -56.55 -14.55
N GLY A 766 16.64 -56.51 -13.32
CA GLY A 766 16.81 -55.36 -12.42
C GLY A 766 18.26 -55.11 -12.00
N ILE A 767 19.20 -56.01 -12.29
CA ILE A 767 20.65 -55.77 -12.09
C ILE A 767 21.22 -54.71 -13.04
N THR A 768 20.58 -54.47 -14.19
CA THR A 768 21.10 -53.56 -15.24
C THR A 768 21.48 -52.14 -14.77
N PRO A 769 20.69 -51.40 -13.95
CA PRO A 769 21.15 -50.13 -13.37
C PRO A 769 22.29 -50.29 -12.34
N MET A 770 22.39 -51.44 -11.67
CA MET A 770 23.39 -51.67 -10.62
C MET A 770 24.79 -51.84 -11.21
N LEU A 771 24.91 -52.52 -12.37
CA LEU A 771 26.17 -52.64 -13.12
C LEU A 771 26.77 -51.26 -13.43
N ARG A 772 25.92 -50.29 -13.78
CA ARG A 772 26.34 -48.91 -14.09
C ARG A 772 26.80 -48.10 -12.91
N LEU A 773 26.15 -48.31 -11.76
CA LEU A 773 26.61 -47.71 -10.52
C LEU A 773 27.97 -48.28 -10.13
N MET A 774 28.17 -49.60 -10.22
CA MET A 774 29.47 -50.22 -9.95
C MET A 774 30.56 -49.74 -10.91
N GLU A 775 30.29 -49.62 -12.21
CA GLU A 775 31.21 -49.06 -13.22
C GLU A 775 31.66 -47.62 -12.90
N HIS A 776 30.73 -46.77 -12.48
CA HIS A 776 31.06 -45.39 -12.11
C HIS A 776 31.84 -45.30 -10.79
N HIS A 777 31.48 -46.10 -9.78
CA HIS A 777 32.25 -46.14 -8.53
C HIS A 777 33.64 -46.76 -8.74
N ALA A 778 33.79 -47.72 -9.66
CA ALA A 778 35.07 -48.30 -10.06
C ALA A 778 35.97 -47.24 -10.72
N THR A 779 35.40 -46.40 -11.59
CA THR A 779 36.13 -45.31 -12.25
C THR A 779 36.61 -44.23 -11.27
N ASN A 780 35.82 -43.95 -10.22
CA ASN A 780 36.16 -42.97 -9.17
C ASN A 780 36.81 -43.59 -7.92
N SER A 781 37.15 -44.88 -7.93
CA SER A 781 37.50 -45.65 -6.73
C SER A 781 38.78 -45.17 -6.01
N ASN A 782 39.60 -44.37 -6.71
CA ASN A 782 40.87 -43.81 -6.25
C ASN A 782 40.74 -42.40 -5.61
N VAL A 783 39.55 -41.78 -5.64
CA VAL A 783 39.31 -40.46 -5.01
C VAL A 783 39.52 -40.58 -3.48
N PRO A 784 40.28 -39.67 -2.83
CA PRO A 784 40.60 -39.77 -1.40
C PRO A 784 39.38 -39.94 -0.49
N ASP A 785 38.32 -39.18 -0.75
CA ASP A 785 37.08 -39.18 0.05
C ASP A 785 36.31 -40.51 -0.02
N LEU A 786 36.55 -41.30 -1.08
CA LEU A 786 35.91 -42.60 -1.33
C LEU A 786 36.79 -43.79 -0.90
N LYS A 787 37.94 -43.56 -0.25
CA LYS A 787 38.84 -44.64 0.21
C LYS A 787 38.13 -45.68 1.10
N GLY A 788 37.20 -45.24 1.94
CA GLY A 788 36.37 -46.11 2.77
C GLY A 788 34.97 -46.40 2.22
N MET A 789 34.77 -46.35 0.89
CA MET A 789 33.46 -46.69 0.30
C MET A 789 33.17 -48.20 0.38
N GLN A 790 31.90 -48.59 0.42
CA GLN A 790 31.46 -49.97 0.53
C GLN A 790 30.17 -50.21 -0.27
N LEU A 791 30.21 -51.13 -1.23
CA LEU A 791 29.09 -51.46 -2.12
C LEU A 791 28.63 -52.89 -1.86
N VAL A 792 27.33 -53.09 -1.62
CA VAL A 792 26.72 -54.40 -1.40
C VAL A 792 25.62 -54.61 -2.44
N LEU A 793 25.78 -55.65 -3.27
CA LEU A 793 24.80 -56.07 -4.27
C LEU A 793 24.12 -57.37 -3.83
N ILE A 794 22.80 -57.41 -3.89
CA ILE A 794 22.01 -58.63 -3.71
C ILE A 794 21.15 -58.87 -4.96
N TRP A 795 21.38 -59.99 -5.64
CA TRP A 795 20.73 -60.32 -6.90
C TRP A 795 19.90 -61.61 -6.78
N TRP A 796 18.58 -61.50 -6.90
CA TRP A 796 17.67 -62.65 -6.92
C TRP A 796 17.38 -63.12 -8.35
N ILE A 797 17.57 -64.41 -8.58
CA ILE A 797 17.39 -65.08 -9.87
C ILE A 797 16.58 -66.37 -9.62
N PRO A 798 15.81 -66.92 -10.59
CA PRO A 798 15.25 -68.26 -10.43
C PRO A 798 16.33 -69.34 -10.42
N ARG A 799 17.18 -69.39 -11.45
CA ARG A 799 18.05 -70.53 -11.77
C ARG A 799 19.45 -70.09 -12.21
N LEU A 800 20.44 -70.98 -12.12
CA LEU A 800 21.83 -70.71 -12.51
C LEU A 800 21.94 -70.16 -13.94
N TYR A 801 21.20 -70.74 -14.88
CA TYR A 801 21.22 -70.33 -16.28
C TYR A 801 20.45 -69.03 -16.59
N ASP A 802 19.64 -68.50 -15.66
CA ASP A 802 19.03 -67.16 -15.81
C ASP A 802 20.05 -66.05 -15.49
N ALA A 803 21.23 -66.38 -14.95
CA ALA A 803 22.33 -65.44 -14.70
C ALA A 803 23.05 -65.09 -16.02
N PHE A 804 22.67 -63.95 -16.60
CA PHE A 804 23.25 -63.41 -17.84
C PHE A 804 24.53 -62.58 -17.63
N ILE A 805 24.98 -62.43 -16.38
CA ILE A 805 26.28 -61.86 -15.97
C ILE A 805 27.02 -63.00 -15.27
N LYS A 806 28.29 -63.22 -15.64
CA LYS A 806 29.12 -64.31 -15.12
C LYS A 806 30.00 -63.88 -13.95
N GLU A 807 30.49 -64.86 -13.19
CA GLU A 807 31.31 -64.61 -12.00
C GLU A 807 32.53 -63.73 -12.33
N ASN A 808 33.24 -64.05 -13.41
CA ASN A 808 34.39 -63.29 -13.89
C ASN A 808 34.11 -61.79 -14.13
N GLU A 809 32.88 -61.40 -14.48
CA GLU A 809 32.51 -59.99 -14.62
C GLU A 809 32.39 -59.30 -13.25
N PHE A 810 31.94 -59.99 -12.21
CA PHE A 810 31.94 -59.47 -10.85
C PHE A 810 33.34 -59.44 -10.24
N LEU A 811 34.21 -60.40 -10.58
CA LEU A 811 35.61 -60.41 -10.15
C LEU A 811 36.37 -59.17 -10.71
N ASP A 812 36.17 -58.82 -11.98
CA ASP A 812 36.72 -57.61 -12.60
C ASP A 812 36.22 -56.32 -11.91
N PHE A 813 34.93 -56.23 -11.56
CA PHE A 813 34.43 -55.12 -10.75
C PHE A 813 35.06 -55.09 -9.34
N ALA A 814 35.19 -56.23 -8.68
CA ALA A 814 35.77 -56.33 -7.34
C ALA A 814 37.25 -55.94 -7.30
N GLU A 815 38.02 -56.29 -8.32
CA GLU A 815 39.42 -55.87 -8.50
C GLU A 815 39.51 -54.34 -8.69
N LYS A 816 38.74 -53.77 -9.63
CA LYS A 816 38.70 -52.31 -9.89
C LYS A 816 38.22 -51.48 -8.69
N LEU A 817 37.37 -52.07 -7.85
CA LEU A 817 36.89 -51.47 -6.61
C LEU A 817 37.84 -51.74 -5.42
N GLY A 818 38.90 -52.52 -5.59
CA GLY A 818 39.87 -52.83 -4.53
C GLY A 818 39.25 -53.58 -3.35
N GLY A 819 38.39 -54.57 -3.63
CA GLY A 819 37.75 -55.41 -2.60
C GLY A 819 36.63 -54.72 -1.81
N ARG A 820 36.21 -53.50 -2.19
CA ARG A 820 35.09 -52.73 -1.59
C ARG A 820 33.70 -53.12 -2.12
N LEU A 821 33.62 -54.12 -3.00
CA LEU A 821 32.38 -54.73 -3.47
C LEU A 821 32.12 -56.04 -2.72
N ARG A 822 30.84 -56.26 -2.37
CA ARG A 822 30.31 -57.54 -1.93
C ARG A 822 29.10 -57.89 -2.78
N VAL A 823 29.06 -59.12 -3.29
CA VAL A 823 27.93 -59.60 -4.08
C VAL A 823 27.36 -60.85 -3.41
N ARG A 824 26.05 -60.91 -3.26
CA ARG A 824 25.34 -62.15 -2.93
C ARG A 824 24.26 -62.42 -3.98
N ILE A 825 24.30 -63.62 -4.58
CA ILE A 825 23.34 -64.06 -5.59
C ILE A 825 22.45 -65.13 -4.98
N CYS A 826 21.14 -64.98 -5.04
CA CYS A 826 20.19 -65.91 -4.45
C CYS A 826 19.30 -66.58 -5.51
N PHE A 827 19.51 -67.88 -5.70
CA PHE A 827 18.87 -68.72 -6.70
C PHE A 827 17.60 -69.36 -6.15
N THR A 828 16.47 -68.69 -6.41
CA THR A 828 15.16 -68.96 -5.80
C THR A 828 14.47 -70.26 -6.21
N GLN A 829 15.05 -71.05 -7.13
CA GLN A 829 14.58 -72.37 -7.56
C GLN A 829 15.68 -73.44 -7.63
N GLU A 830 16.91 -73.16 -7.18
CA GLU A 830 18.01 -74.15 -7.15
C GLU A 830 18.18 -74.74 -5.74
N THR A 831 18.85 -75.90 -5.66
CA THR A 831 19.29 -76.51 -4.39
C THR A 831 20.71 -76.09 -4.04
N GLU A 832 21.09 -76.23 -2.76
CA GLU A 832 22.46 -75.94 -2.29
C GLU A 832 23.50 -76.79 -3.04
N GLU A 833 23.27 -78.10 -3.16
CA GLU A 833 24.08 -79.03 -3.96
C GLU A 833 24.28 -78.57 -5.42
N THR A 834 23.25 -77.99 -6.04
CA THR A 834 23.32 -77.47 -7.43
C THR A 834 24.19 -76.22 -7.51
N ILE A 835 24.21 -75.40 -6.45
CA ILE A 835 25.08 -74.22 -6.36
C ILE A 835 26.53 -74.63 -6.07
N GLU A 836 26.75 -75.57 -5.16
CA GLU A 836 28.08 -76.12 -4.81
C GLU A 836 28.79 -76.72 -6.03
N GLY A 837 28.05 -77.39 -6.93
CA GLY A 837 28.54 -77.90 -8.21
C GLY A 837 28.68 -76.86 -9.33
N SER A 838 28.40 -75.58 -9.09
CA SER A 838 28.42 -74.51 -10.11
C SER A 838 29.70 -73.68 -10.10
N GLU A 839 29.86 -72.78 -11.09
CA GLU A 839 30.97 -71.80 -11.12
C GLU A 839 31.00 -70.94 -9.83
N TRP A 840 29.85 -70.66 -9.22
CA TRP A 840 29.69 -69.72 -8.11
C TRP A 840 30.10 -70.25 -6.73
N SER A 841 30.50 -71.52 -6.58
CA SER A 841 30.69 -72.15 -5.27
C SER A 841 31.99 -71.80 -4.54
N ASN A 842 33.02 -71.36 -5.26
CA ASN A 842 34.37 -71.14 -4.72
C ASN A 842 34.78 -69.66 -4.71
N SER A 843 33.83 -68.74 -4.91
CA SER A 843 34.11 -67.30 -4.93
C SER A 843 34.23 -66.73 -3.52
N HIS A 844 35.37 -66.10 -3.22
CA HIS A 844 35.56 -65.33 -1.98
C HIS A 844 34.96 -63.90 -2.04
N LEU A 845 34.36 -63.54 -3.19
CA LEU A 845 33.80 -62.21 -3.47
C LEU A 845 32.31 -62.24 -3.82
N VAL A 846 31.82 -63.37 -4.36
CA VAL A 846 30.42 -63.59 -4.74
C VAL A 846 29.84 -64.77 -3.96
N GLU A 847 29.02 -64.49 -2.95
CA GLU A 847 28.35 -65.55 -2.20
C GLU A 847 27.09 -66.01 -2.94
N ALA A 848 26.97 -67.31 -3.22
CA ALA A 848 25.76 -67.88 -3.82
C ALA A 848 24.88 -68.55 -2.76
N CYS A 849 23.56 -68.31 -2.82
CA CYS A 849 22.57 -68.71 -1.82
C CYS A 849 21.40 -69.46 -2.48
N ALA A 850 20.91 -70.54 -1.85
CA ALA A 850 19.80 -71.33 -2.37
C ALA A 850 18.44 -70.84 -1.85
N GLY A 851 17.40 -70.96 -2.68
CA GLY A 851 16.06 -70.55 -2.31
C GLY A 851 15.95 -69.03 -2.09
N ARG A 852 15.13 -68.60 -1.12
CA ARG A 852 14.85 -67.17 -0.90
C ARG A 852 15.70 -66.51 0.19
N GLN A 853 16.11 -67.26 1.22
CA GLN A 853 16.96 -66.87 2.38
C GLN A 853 16.95 -65.37 2.75
N ILE A 854 15.75 -64.76 2.85
CA ILE A 854 15.61 -63.29 2.83
C ILE A 854 16.20 -62.66 4.10
N SER A 855 15.88 -63.21 5.28
CA SER A 855 16.34 -62.70 6.57
C SER A 855 17.86 -62.74 6.69
N GLU A 856 18.47 -63.90 6.44
CA GLU A 856 19.93 -64.10 6.51
C GLU A 856 20.68 -63.19 5.52
N THR A 857 20.13 -63.05 4.32
CA THR A 857 20.70 -62.19 3.27
C THR A 857 20.67 -60.70 3.63
N PHE A 858 19.62 -60.22 4.31
CA PHE A 858 19.62 -58.84 4.81
C PHE A 858 20.46 -58.63 6.08
N VAL A 859 20.61 -59.65 6.92
CA VAL A 859 21.52 -59.60 8.08
C VAL A 859 22.98 -59.51 7.61
N TRP A 860 23.38 -60.36 6.65
CA TRP A 860 24.67 -60.28 5.97
C TRP A 860 24.90 -58.93 5.29
N ALA A 861 23.90 -58.40 4.58
CA ALA A 861 24.04 -57.09 3.94
C ALA A 861 24.27 -55.97 4.96
N ASN A 862 23.68 -56.06 6.16
CA ASN A 862 23.93 -55.10 7.23
C ASN A 862 25.35 -55.22 7.81
N SER A 863 25.90 -56.43 7.97
CA SER A 863 27.27 -56.62 8.43
C SER A 863 28.28 -56.11 7.41
N GLU A 864 28.09 -56.42 6.12
CA GLU A 864 28.98 -55.97 5.05
C GLU A 864 28.94 -54.44 4.83
N LEU A 865 27.87 -53.75 5.23
CA LEU A 865 27.79 -52.28 5.26
C LEU A 865 28.41 -51.66 6.54
N GLY A 866 28.98 -52.48 7.43
CA GLY A 866 29.62 -52.03 8.68
C GLY A 866 28.64 -51.85 9.85
N ASN A 867 27.53 -52.59 9.88
CA ASN A 867 26.48 -52.52 10.91
C ASN A 867 25.95 -51.09 11.11
N LEU A 868 25.36 -50.53 10.06
CA LEU A 868 24.89 -49.14 10.02
C LEU A 868 23.93 -48.79 11.17
N SER A 869 24.45 -48.02 12.14
CA SER A 869 23.65 -47.41 13.19
C SER A 869 22.81 -46.25 12.63
N ALA A 870 21.63 -46.01 13.20
CA ALA A 870 20.71 -44.96 12.75
C ALA A 870 21.27 -43.52 12.91
N SER A 871 22.39 -43.36 13.62
CA SER A 871 23.02 -42.09 13.97
C SER A 871 24.22 -41.69 13.11
N GLN A 872 24.66 -42.50 12.15
CA GLN A 872 25.82 -42.17 11.28
C GLN A 872 25.39 -41.73 9.87
N ASP A 873 26.03 -40.64 9.43
CA ASP A 873 25.94 -39.94 8.13
C ASP A 873 24.69 -40.17 7.28
N GLN A 874 23.79 -39.19 7.35
CA GLN A 874 22.52 -39.20 6.63
C GLN A 874 22.70 -39.12 5.10
N ASN A 875 23.70 -38.38 4.64
CA ASN A 875 23.89 -38.04 3.23
C ASN A 875 24.81 -39.01 2.48
N GLU A 876 25.55 -39.87 3.19
CA GLU A 876 26.59 -40.72 2.58
C GLU A 876 26.15 -42.15 2.24
N SER A 877 24.99 -42.58 2.76
CA SER A 877 24.53 -43.97 2.69
C SER A 877 23.16 -44.08 1.99
N ARG A 878 23.04 -44.94 0.98
CA ARG A 878 21.83 -45.08 0.15
C ARG A 878 21.48 -46.54 -0.16
N GLY A 879 20.19 -46.81 -0.38
CA GLY A 879 19.71 -48.07 -0.93
C GLY A 879 19.01 -47.88 -2.28
N LEU A 880 19.07 -48.88 -3.14
CA LEU A 880 18.36 -48.96 -4.42
C LEU A 880 17.65 -50.30 -4.55
N VAL A 881 16.47 -50.31 -5.18
CA VAL A 881 15.76 -51.53 -5.55
C VAL A 881 15.25 -51.45 -7.00
N CYS A 882 15.50 -52.49 -7.79
CA CYS A 882 14.96 -52.62 -9.15
C CYS A 882 14.56 -54.07 -9.47
N GLY A 883 13.42 -54.26 -10.13
CA GLY A 883 12.96 -55.60 -10.52
C GLY A 883 11.46 -55.65 -10.81
N PRO A 884 10.85 -56.85 -10.80
CA PRO A 884 9.39 -56.98 -10.98
C PRO A 884 8.61 -56.16 -9.94
N PRO A 885 7.42 -55.62 -10.26
CA PRO A 885 6.65 -54.77 -9.34
C PRO A 885 6.38 -55.40 -7.97
N SER A 886 6.16 -56.73 -7.92
CA SER A 886 5.94 -57.49 -6.68
C SER A 886 7.21 -57.64 -5.82
N PHE A 887 8.40 -57.60 -6.42
CA PHE A 887 9.69 -57.59 -5.72
C PHE A 887 9.93 -56.20 -5.13
N VAL A 888 9.85 -55.18 -5.98
CA VAL A 888 10.03 -53.76 -5.65
C VAL A 888 9.10 -53.31 -4.52
N ALA A 889 7.82 -53.68 -4.56
CA ALA A 889 6.83 -53.29 -3.54
C ALA A 889 7.05 -53.95 -2.15
N ASN A 890 7.89 -54.98 -2.05
CA ASN A 890 8.11 -55.72 -0.80
C ASN A 890 9.50 -55.51 -0.19
N MET A 891 10.54 -55.28 -0.99
CA MET A 891 11.92 -55.11 -0.49
C MET A 891 12.11 -53.99 0.55
N PRO A 892 11.48 -52.80 0.43
CA PRO A 892 11.58 -51.76 1.48
C PRO A 892 11.12 -52.22 2.88
N LYS A 893 10.19 -53.19 2.97
CA LYS A 893 9.74 -53.75 4.26
C LYS A 893 10.83 -54.56 4.94
N TYR A 894 11.66 -55.27 4.17
CA TYR A 894 12.78 -56.06 4.68
C TYR A 894 13.96 -55.16 5.04
N VAL A 895 14.27 -54.15 4.22
CA VAL A 895 15.24 -53.09 4.55
C VAL A 895 14.87 -52.43 5.89
N ARG A 896 13.62 -52.01 6.07
CA ARG A 896 13.16 -51.40 7.33
C ARG A 896 13.28 -52.33 8.55
N ARG A 897 13.27 -53.65 8.36
CA ARG A 897 13.36 -54.63 9.46
C ARG A 897 14.81 -54.99 9.82
N TYR A 898 15.72 -55.02 8.85
CA TYR A 898 17.07 -55.59 9.01
C TYR A 898 18.22 -54.60 8.74
N VAL A 899 17.96 -53.52 8.01
CA VAL A 899 18.92 -52.45 7.67
C VAL A 899 18.27 -51.08 7.94
N LEU A 900 17.86 -50.87 9.20
CA LEU A 900 16.98 -49.77 9.61
C LEU A 900 17.46 -48.38 9.15
N ALA A 901 18.77 -48.15 9.17
CA ALA A 901 19.40 -46.90 8.73
C ALA A 901 19.15 -46.52 7.26
N LEU A 902 18.75 -47.47 6.41
CA LEU A 902 18.40 -47.24 5.00
C LEU A 902 16.90 -47.27 4.71
N SER A 903 16.04 -47.48 5.72
CA SER A 903 14.59 -47.66 5.55
C SER A 903 13.92 -46.56 4.71
N ASP A 904 14.22 -45.31 5.04
CA ASP A 904 13.66 -44.12 4.40
C ASP A 904 14.58 -43.57 3.28
N ARG A 905 15.63 -44.31 2.91
CA ARG A 905 16.67 -43.92 1.93
C ARG A 905 16.74 -44.87 0.72
N MET A 906 15.69 -45.64 0.49
CA MET A 906 15.53 -46.52 -0.68
C MET A 906 15.07 -45.74 -1.92
N ILE A 907 15.82 -45.84 -3.02
CA ILE A 907 15.37 -45.44 -4.36
C ILE A 907 14.71 -46.65 -5.02
N VAL A 908 13.51 -46.46 -5.55
CA VAL A 908 12.75 -47.46 -6.31
C VAL A 908 12.88 -47.16 -7.81
N LEU A 909 13.27 -48.18 -8.59
CA LEU A 909 13.46 -48.13 -10.04
C LEU A 909 12.53 -49.09 -10.80
#